data_AF-A0A671W231-F1
#
_entry.id   AF-A0A671W231-F1
#
_cell.length_a   1.000
_cell.length_b   1.000
_cell.length_c   1.000
_cell.angle_alpha   90.00
_cell.angle_beta   90.00
_cell.angle_gamma   90.00
#
_symmetry.space_group_name_H-M   'P 1'
#
loop_
_entity.id
_entity.type
_entity.pdbx_description
1 polymer ?
#
loop_
_entity_poly.entity_id
_entity_poly.type
_entity_poly.pdbx_seq_one_letter_code
_entity_poly.pdbx_strand_id
1 'polypeptide(L)'
;MELRYALPLLLFIAPLCSSDTSPGSLFVLEPVDFLFDTAVEAYYKGDWLTVILNMEKALRNKATVRKVKAQCRLSCANQTAFGDQLAGLGVAIPGAGSVEDLGFFQKILTRADCVNSCESEKLGSPTMHQVTAEVQLEFTKRTPYNYLQVAYFKINKLDKAVAAAHTFFLANPDHMEMKQNLEYYKMMAGVQQEDFKDLEARTHMAEFLLGKSYYSDDSFGLAADHFEVAVDEFFTADKECKALCEGAYNYDGYNYMEYSADLFQTITDHYMQVLNCKQHCAVELAITSGRDEPFDDFLPSHFNYLQFSYYNSEKYEQAIECAKTFLLFHPDDEVMNQNLAYYSAVLGEDKAQTISARQQYMQQSILEKELLYFGYEAFGITFVDPDQWTPEDVMPKKLRDKQKADKETAARITEEIGNLMKEIETLVEEKKKDSSEMSKIITPQEGVTVLPDDIKVTMMSKQLNGSQRVLLDGVITDDECRELQRLSNAAAQKGDGYRGQPSPHSASEMFQGVTILKAVKLGQEGKVPLKSAHLFFDLSEKVRKMLESYFSLDTTLYFSYSHLVCRSAIDEKQDDRKDLSHPVHVDNCLLVSEMNECIKEPPAYTHRDYSAILYLNEDFEGGDFIFTELDAKTVTAEVRPQCGRVVAFGAGKENPHGVRAVTKGQRCAVALWFTLDPAHEEKKVFELLTLAAACSGGQLRWMAPKV
;
A
#
# COMPACT_ATOMS: atom_id res chain seq x y z
N MET A 1 -46.91 69.97 -2.99
CA MET A 1 -46.17 69.67 -4.24
C MET A 1 -44.74 70.10 -4.00
N GLU A 2 -43.80 69.13 -4.02
CA GLU A 2 -42.35 69.28 -4.18
C GLU A 2 -41.60 70.23 -3.20
N LEU A 3 -40.86 69.67 -2.22
CA LEU A 3 -39.39 69.52 -2.28
C LEU A 3 -38.79 69.03 -0.94
N ARG A 4 -38.03 67.92 -1.05
CA ARG A 4 -36.80 67.49 -0.35
C ARG A 4 -36.61 67.76 1.15
N TYR A 5 -36.35 66.69 1.91
CA TYR A 5 -35.15 66.54 2.76
C TYR A 5 -34.74 65.07 2.88
N ALA A 6 -33.42 64.84 2.93
CA ALA A 6 -32.75 63.55 3.02
C ALA A 6 -32.77 62.97 4.45
N LEU A 7 -32.75 61.64 4.57
CA LEU A 7 -32.35 60.93 5.79
C LEU A 7 -31.37 59.79 5.43
N PRO A 8 -30.30 59.56 6.21
CA PRO A 8 -29.29 58.56 5.92
C PRO A 8 -29.73 57.17 6.41
N LEU A 9 -29.51 56.14 5.60
CA LEU A 9 -29.76 54.74 5.96
C LEU A 9 -28.51 54.17 6.66
N LEU A 10 -28.58 54.02 7.98
CA LEU A 10 -27.63 53.25 8.78
C LEU A 10 -27.85 51.75 8.49
N LEU A 11 -26.93 51.14 7.74
CA LEU A 11 -26.84 49.68 7.58
C LEU A 11 -26.14 49.09 8.82
N PHE A 12 -26.94 48.56 9.75
CA PHE A 12 -26.45 47.63 10.76
C PHE A 12 -26.13 46.29 10.09
N ILE A 13 -24.84 45.94 10.02
CA ILE A 13 -24.39 44.59 9.71
C ILE A 13 -24.60 43.76 10.98
N ALA A 14 -25.67 42.97 11.02
CA ALA A 14 -25.80 41.89 11.98
C ALA A 14 -24.96 40.69 11.48
N PRO A 15 -24.14 40.05 12.34
CA PRO A 15 -23.44 38.83 11.97
C PRO A 15 -24.49 37.73 11.75
N LEU A 16 -24.44 37.07 10.59
CA LEU A 16 -25.20 35.85 10.34
C LEU A 16 -24.77 34.80 11.36
N CYS A 17 -25.59 34.60 12.40
CA CYS A 17 -25.50 33.47 13.29
C CYS A 17 -25.54 32.19 12.46
N SER A 18 -24.50 31.36 12.62
CA SER A 18 -24.53 29.94 12.30
C SER A 18 -25.77 29.32 12.93
N SER A 19 -26.52 28.57 12.13
CA SER A 19 -27.67 27.81 12.61
C SER A 19 -27.17 26.65 13.46
N ASP A 20 -27.33 26.78 14.78
CA ASP A 20 -27.39 25.65 15.70
C ASP A 20 -28.48 24.70 15.22
N THR A 21 -28.08 23.52 14.75
CA THR A 21 -28.98 22.41 14.50
C THR A 21 -29.15 21.62 15.79
N SER A 22 -30.36 21.67 16.35
CA SER A 22 -30.75 20.86 17.52
C SER A 22 -30.53 19.36 17.28
N PRO A 23 -30.13 18.59 18.32
CA PRO A 23 -29.88 17.16 18.24
C PRO A 23 -31.19 16.37 18.33
N GLY A 24 -31.55 15.63 17.28
CA GLY A 24 -32.81 14.90 17.26
C GLY A 24 -33.12 14.15 15.96
N SER A 25 -32.13 13.48 15.39
CA SER A 25 -32.28 12.45 14.34
C SER A 25 -30.89 11.84 14.16
N LEU A 26 -30.70 10.55 14.51
CA LEU A 26 -29.49 9.81 14.16
C LEU A 26 -29.43 9.73 12.61
N PHE A 27 -28.79 10.70 11.96
CA PHE A 27 -28.46 10.59 10.55
C PHE A 27 -27.30 9.61 10.43
N VAL A 28 -27.64 8.34 10.24
CA VAL A 28 -26.67 7.32 9.87
C VAL A 28 -26.15 7.67 8.47
N LEU A 29 -24.85 7.95 8.37
CA LEU A 29 -24.20 8.18 7.08
C LEU A 29 -24.29 6.90 6.25
N GLU A 30 -24.69 7.01 4.99
CA GLU A 30 -24.67 5.85 4.09
C GLU A 30 -23.22 5.40 3.79
N PRO A 31 -22.96 4.08 3.69
CA PRO A 31 -21.66 3.54 3.34
C PRO A 31 -21.12 4.09 2.01
N VAL A 32 -19.82 4.38 1.97
CA VAL A 32 -19.16 5.03 0.82
C VAL A 32 -19.10 4.10 -0.39
N ASP A 33 -18.80 2.82 -0.15
CA ASP A 33 -18.79 1.74 -1.14
C ASP A 33 -20.17 1.55 -1.77
N PHE A 34 -21.24 1.46 -0.96
CA PHE A 34 -22.60 1.34 -1.46
C PHE A 34 -23.00 2.50 -2.38
N LEU A 35 -22.68 3.75 -1.99
CA LEU A 35 -22.95 4.93 -2.80
C LEU A 35 -22.14 4.93 -4.09
N PHE A 36 -20.86 4.53 -4.03
CA PHE A 36 -20.00 4.43 -5.20
C PHE A 36 -20.53 3.38 -6.19
N ASP A 37 -20.83 2.17 -5.74
CA ASP A 37 -21.36 1.08 -6.57
C ASP A 37 -22.71 1.47 -7.22
N THR A 38 -23.60 2.10 -6.44
CA THR A 38 -24.88 2.61 -6.95
C THR A 38 -24.67 3.66 -8.04
N ALA A 39 -23.68 4.55 -7.88
CA ALA A 39 -23.34 5.55 -8.89
C ALA A 39 -22.77 4.90 -10.16
N VAL A 40 -21.89 3.91 -10.03
CA VAL A 40 -21.30 3.18 -11.16
C VAL A 40 -22.38 2.41 -11.93
N GLU A 41 -23.30 1.73 -11.25
CA GLU A 41 -24.44 1.08 -11.91
C GLU A 41 -25.33 2.08 -12.67
N ALA A 42 -25.62 3.23 -12.06
CA ALA A 42 -26.42 4.29 -12.69
C ALA A 42 -25.72 4.84 -13.95
N TYR A 43 -24.40 4.93 -13.93
CA TYR A 43 -23.60 5.38 -15.07
C TYR A 43 -23.81 4.48 -16.29
N TYR A 44 -23.73 3.16 -16.13
CA TYR A 44 -23.96 2.21 -17.22
C TYR A 44 -25.41 2.17 -17.70
N LYS A 45 -26.37 2.58 -16.85
CA LYS A 45 -27.79 2.75 -17.22
C LYS A 45 -28.09 4.10 -17.88
N GLY A 46 -27.11 5.02 -17.93
CA GLY A 46 -27.28 6.37 -18.47
C GLY A 46 -28.12 7.31 -17.59
N ASP A 47 -28.28 6.99 -16.30
CA ASP A 47 -29.00 7.82 -15.32
C ASP A 47 -28.05 8.84 -14.67
N TRP A 48 -27.77 9.92 -15.39
CA TRP A 48 -26.77 10.92 -15.02
C TRP A 48 -27.08 11.63 -13.69
N LEU A 49 -28.36 11.83 -13.35
CA LEU A 49 -28.73 12.50 -12.10
C LEU A 49 -28.42 11.61 -10.89
N THR A 50 -28.69 10.31 -11.00
CA THR A 50 -28.37 9.33 -9.96
C THR A 50 -26.87 9.15 -9.79
N VAL A 51 -26.09 9.17 -10.88
CA VAL A 51 -24.61 9.20 -10.82
C VAL A 51 -24.15 10.39 -9.99
N ILE A 52 -24.58 11.60 -10.35
CA ILE A 52 -24.15 12.83 -9.67
C ILE A 52 -24.54 12.79 -8.19
N LEU A 53 -25.78 12.41 -7.89
CA LEU A 53 -26.29 12.39 -6.52
C LEU A 53 -25.45 11.45 -5.63
N ASN A 54 -25.25 10.21 -6.06
CA ASN A 54 -24.57 9.20 -5.26
C ASN A 54 -23.06 9.42 -5.22
N MET A 55 -22.44 9.82 -6.34
CA MET A 55 -21.00 10.03 -6.41
C MET A 55 -20.57 11.26 -5.58
N GLU A 56 -21.29 12.39 -5.68
CA GLU A 56 -21.04 13.53 -4.80
C GLU A 56 -21.27 13.17 -3.31
N LYS A 57 -22.28 12.34 -3.02
CA LYS A 57 -22.56 11.89 -1.65
C LYS A 57 -21.46 10.97 -1.13
N ALA A 58 -20.93 10.07 -1.95
CA ALA A 58 -19.84 9.19 -1.59
C ALA A 58 -18.57 9.99 -1.23
N LEU A 59 -18.21 10.99 -2.04
CA LEU A 59 -17.10 11.92 -1.77
C LEU A 59 -17.31 12.69 -0.46
N ARG A 60 -18.49 13.29 -0.26
CA ARG A 60 -18.83 14.01 0.98
C ARG A 60 -18.81 13.11 2.21
N ASN A 61 -19.34 11.89 2.10
CA ASN A 61 -19.37 10.94 3.20
C ASN A 61 -17.96 10.46 3.56
N LYS A 62 -17.10 10.17 2.57
CA LYS A 62 -15.69 9.83 2.81
C LYS A 62 -14.96 10.93 3.57
N ALA A 63 -15.11 12.18 3.12
CA ALA A 63 -14.52 13.34 3.81
C ALA A 63 -15.08 13.51 5.24
N THR A 64 -16.38 13.31 5.42
CA THR A 64 -17.05 13.41 6.73
C THR A 64 -16.55 12.33 7.70
N VAL A 65 -16.45 11.07 7.26
CA VAL A 65 -15.91 9.96 8.07
C VAL A 65 -14.48 10.26 8.52
N ARG A 66 -13.61 10.69 7.59
CA ARG A 66 -12.21 11.08 7.92
C ARG A 66 -12.19 12.20 8.96
N LYS A 67 -12.95 13.26 8.73
CA LYS A 67 -13.03 14.44 9.62
C LYS A 67 -13.53 14.07 11.02
N VAL A 68 -14.60 13.29 11.11
CA VAL A 68 -15.16 12.87 12.41
C VAL A 68 -14.16 12.03 13.19
N LYS A 69 -13.48 11.07 12.55
CA LYS A 69 -12.44 10.26 13.19
C LYS A 69 -11.29 11.12 13.71
N ALA A 70 -10.76 12.02 12.90
CA ALA A 70 -9.69 12.93 13.32
C ALA A 70 -10.13 13.79 14.51
N GLN A 71 -11.32 14.40 14.45
CA GLN A 71 -11.85 15.24 15.53
C GLN A 71 -12.11 14.46 16.83
N CYS A 72 -12.67 13.25 16.75
CA CYS A 72 -12.89 12.41 17.92
C CYS A 72 -11.56 12.08 18.60
N ARG A 73 -10.56 11.65 17.83
CA ARG A 73 -9.23 11.29 18.35
C ARG A 73 -8.51 12.49 18.95
N LEU A 74 -8.51 13.63 18.28
CA LEU A 74 -7.92 14.88 18.80
C LEU A 74 -8.62 15.38 20.07
N SER A 75 -9.95 15.34 20.11
CA SER A 75 -10.71 15.76 21.30
C SER A 75 -10.44 14.84 22.49
N CYS A 76 -10.51 13.52 22.27
CA CYS A 76 -10.20 12.53 23.32
C CYS A 76 -8.74 12.63 23.75
N ALA A 77 -7.82 12.91 22.83
CA ALA A 77 -6.43 13.16 23.13
C ALA A 77 -6.21 14.30 24.12
N ASN A 78 -6.92 15.41 23.95
CA ASN A 78 -6.82 16.55 24.85
C ASN A 78 -7.41 16.25 26.23
N GLN A 79 -8.50 15.48 26.30
CA GLN A 79 -9.13 15.09 27.57
C GLN A 79 -8.30 14.07 28.36
N THR A 80 -7.52 13.24 27.66
CA THR A 80 -6.68 12.20 28.25
C THR A 80 -5.19 12.52 28.12
N ALA A 81 -4.82 13.80 28.17
CA ALA A 81 -3.43 14.20 28.07
C ALA A 81 -2.59 13.50 29.16
N PHE A 82 -1.39 13.08 28.75
CA PHE A 82 -0.33 12.62 29.65
C PHE A 82 0.37 13.86 30.22
N GLY A 83 0.74 13.84 31.50
CA GLY A 83 1.32 14.95 32.26
C GLY A 83 0.39 15.52 33.33
N ASP A 84 -0.93 15.35 33.18
CA ASP A 84 -1.90 15.78 34.18
C ASP A 84 -1.86 14.90 35.43
N GLN A 85 -2.02 15.51 36.61
CA GLN A 85 -2.17 14.77 37.86
C GLN A 85 -3.43 13.91 37.82
N LEU A 86 -3.31 12.65 38.18
CA LEU A 86 -4.47 11.78 38.34
C LEU A 86 -5.33 12.31 39.50
N ALA A 87 -6.60 12.62 39.21
CA ALA A 87 -7.53 13.17 40.19
C ALA A 87 -7.64 12.22 41.40
N GLY A 88 -7.21 12.71 42.57
CA GLY A 88 -7.23 11.97 43.84
C GLY A 88 -5.90 11.35 44.28
N LEU A 89 -4.90 11.25 43.42
CA LEU A 89 -3.59 10.65 43.75
C LEU A 89 -2.42 11.66 43.70
N GLY A 90 -2.55 12.78 42.99
CA GLY A 90 -1.54 13.86 42.98
C GLY A 90 -0.22 13.50 42.31
N VAL A 91 -0.16 12.38 41.58
CA VAL A 91 1.03 11.88 40.88
C VAL A 91 0.96 12.25 39.40
N ALA A 92 2.08 12.72 38.83
CA ALA A 92 2.22 12.99 37.40
C ALA A 92 2.41 11.68 36.63
N ILE A 93 1.70 11.52 35.50
CA ILE A 93 1.74 10.31 34.66
C ILE A 93 2.25 10.69 33.27
N PRO A 94 3.25 9.98 32.69
CA PRO A 94 3.90 8.78 33.22
C PRO A 94 4.89 9.11 34.35
N GLY A 95 5.17 8.12 35.19
CA GLY A 95 6.13 8.22 36.29
C GLY A 95 6.71 6.84 36.64
N ALA A 96 7.59 6.77 37.64
CA ALA A 96 8.29 5.53 37.99
C ALA A 96 7.63 4.84 39.18
N GLY A 97 6.89 3.75 38.93
CA GLY A 97 6.28 2.95 39.98
C GLY A 97 5.00 2.24 39.53
N SER A 98 4.57 1.26 40.32
CA SER A 98 3.40 0.44 39.98
C SER A 98 2.09 1.23 39.96
N VAL A 99 2.01 2.36 40.67
CA VAL A 99 0.80 3.21 40.70
C VAL A 99 0.74 4.08 39.45
N GLU A 100 1.89 4.63 39.05
CA GLU A 100 2.09 5.44 37.86
C GLU A 100 1.84 4.61 36.58
N ASP A 101 2.30 3.35 36.54
CA ASP A 101 2.02 2.41 35.46
C ASP A 101 0.50 2.17 35.31
N LEU A 102 -0.20 1.92 36.42
CA LEU A 102 -1.66 1.76 36.41
C LEU A 102 -2.37 3.05 35.96
N GLY A 103 -1.86 4.21 36.37
CA GLY A 103 -2.35 5.51 35.91
C GLY A 103 -2.18 5.71 34.40
N PHE A 104 -1.05 5.29 33.83
CA PHE A 104 -0.79 5.31 32.39
C PHE A 104 -1.81 4.43 31.64
N PHE A 105 -1.99 3.18 32.07
CA PHE A 105 -2.98 2.29 31.45
C PHE A 105 -4.43 2.78 31.65
N GLN A 106 -4.76 3.41 32.78
CA GLN A 106 -6.06 4.03 32.98
C GLN A 106 -6.34 5.14 31.95
N LYS A 107 -5.35 5.98 31.66
CA LYS A 107 -5.45 7.02 30.62
C LYS A 107 -5.64 6.40 29.24
N ILE A 108 -4.91 5.33 28.91
CA ILE A 108 -5.09 4.57 27.65
C ILE A 108 -6.52 4.02 27.55
N LEU A 109 -7.00 3.33 28.58
CA LEU A 109 -8.34 2.74 28.59
C LEU A 109 -9.43 3.81 28.45
N THR A 110 -9.27 4.95 29.12
CA THR A 110 -10.20 6.08 29.04
C THR A 110 -10.18 6.71 27.65
N ARG A 111 -9.00 6.83 27.02
CA ARG A 111 -8.88 7.34 25.65
C ARG A 111 -9.55 6.41 24.66
N ALA A 112 -9.33 5.10 24.80
CA ALA A 112 -9.95 4.09 23.94
C ALA A 112 -11.48 4.12 24.03
N ASP A 113 -12.03 4.20 25.25
CA ASP A 113 -13.47 4.33 25.48
C ASP A 113 -14.05 5.64 24.91
N CYS A 114 -13.36 6.76 25.12
CA CYS A 114 -13.74 8.05 24.55
C CYS A 114 -13.79 8.03 23.02
N VAL A 115 -12.75 7.49 22.37
CA VAL A 115 -12.68 7.41 20.89
C VAL A 115 -13.78 6.51 20.37
N ASN A 116 -13.95 5.32 20.95
CA ASN A 116 -14.98 4.37 20.52
C ASN A 116 -16.39 4.95 20.67
N SER A 117 -16.67 5.62 21.79
CA SER A 117 -17.95 6.27 22.05
C SER A 117 -18.21 7.44 21.08
N CYS A 118 -17.22 8.32 20.90
CA CYS A 118 -17.34 9.48 20.01
C CYS A 118 -17.53 9.07 18.54
N GLU A 119 -16.76 8.10 18.05
CA GLU A 119 -16.89 7.59 16.68
C GLU A 119 -18.23 6.85 16.52
N SER A 120 -18.63 6.00 17.47
CA SER A 120 -19.89 5.24 17.39
C SER A 120 -21.14 6.12 17.46
N GLU A 121 -21.12 7.19 18.27
CA GLU A 121 -22.22 8.14 18.37
C GLU A 121 -22.42 8.93 17.08
N LYS A 122 -21.33 9.32 16.41
CA LYS A 122 -21.37 10.18 15.22
C LYS A 122 -21.45 9.42 13.90
N LEU A 123 -20.90 8.21 13.84
CA LEU A 123 -20.79 7.41 12.60
C LEU A 123 -21.56 6.08 12.66
N GLY A 124 -22.06 5.66 13.83
CA GLY A 124 -22.65 4.34 14.00
C GLY A 124 -21.60 3.23 14.09
N SER A 125 -21.95 2.00 13.70
CA SER A 125 -21.07 0.84 13.83
C SER A 125 -19.73 1.06 13.09
N PRO A 126 -18.57 0.76 13.70
CA PRO A 126 -17.26 0.88 13.04
C PRO A 126 -17.14 0.12 11.71
N THR A 127 -17.89 -0.96 11.54
CA THR A 127 -17.92 -1.78 10.32
C THR A 127 -18.67 -1.14 9.16
N MET A 128 -19.54 -0.15 9.41
CA MET A 128 -20.41 0.44 8.39
C MET A 128 -19.65 1.27 7.35
N HIS A 129 -18.51 1.84 7.76
CA HIS A 129 -17.68 2.70 6.92
C HIS A 129 -16.31 2.08 6.66
N GLN A 130 -16.16 0.77 6.88
CA GLN A 130 -15.01 0.03 6.40
C GLN A 130 -15.18 -0.22 4.90
N VAL A 131 -14.18 0.19 4.12
CA VAL A 131 -14.12 -0.04 2.68
C VAL A 131 -12.97 -0.97 2.36
N THR A 132 -13.07 -1.69 1.25
CA THR A 132 -11.99 -2.56 0.79
C THR A 132 -10.79 -1.75 0.26
N ALA A 133 -9.66 -2.42 0.06
CA ALA A 133 -8.46 -1.77 -0.47
C ALA A 133 -8.70 -1.26 -1.92
N GLU A 134 -9.50 -2.00 -2.70
CA GLU A 134 -9.89 -1.63 -4.06
C GLU A 134 -10.72 -0.34 -4.06
N VAL A 135 -11.77 -0.24 -3.24
CA VAL A 135 -12.57 0.98 -3.13
C VAL A 135 -11.72 2.13 -2.62
N GLN A 136 -10.84 1.91 -1.64
CA GLN A 136 -9.95 2.95 -1.17
C GLN A 136 -9.04 3.47 -2.30
N LEU A 137 -8.51 2.57 -3.14
CA LEU A 137 -7.69 2.90 -4.30
C LEU A 137 -8.45 3.72 -5.34
N GLU A 138 -9.70 3.39 -5.64
CA GLU A 138 -10.54 4.16 -6.57
C GLU A 138 -10.66 5.63 -6.18
N PHE A 139 -10.83 5.90 -4.88
CA PHE A 139 -10.87 7.28 -4.40
C PHE A 139 -9.49 7.93 -4.33
N THR A 140 -8.42 7.17 -4.03
CA THR A 140 -7.04 7.70 -4.11
C THR A 140 -6.69 8.11 -5.55
N LYS A 141 -7.10 7.32 -6.54
CA LYS A 141 -6.99 7.63 -7.97
C LYS A 141 -8.02 8.67 -8.44
N ARG A 142 -8.85 9.21 -7.54
CA ARG A 142 -9.91 10.19 -7.86
C ARG A 142 -10.91 9.72 -8.93
N THR A 143 -11.08 8.41 -9.12
CA THR A 143 -12.00 7.83 -10.11
C THR A 143 -13.45 8.36 -10.03
N PRO A 144 -14.04 8.67 -8.84
CA PRO A 144 -15.35 9.32 -8.77
C PRO A 144 -15.51 10.54 -9.68
N TYR A 145 -14.43 11.31 -9.88
CA TYR A 145 -14.44 12.49 -10.74
C TYR A 145 -14.45 12.16 -12.24
N ASN A 146 -13.90 11.00 -12.64
CA ASN A 146 -14.00 10.51 -14.02
C ASN A 146 -15.46 10.19 -14.40
N TYR A 147 -16.24 9.66 -13.47
CA TYR A 147 -17.68 9.46 -13.69
C TYR A 147 -18.46 10.78 -13.64
N LEU A 148 -18.14 11.65 -12.67
CA LEU A 148 -18.81 12.94 -12.51
C LEU A 148 -18.64 13.84 -13.73
N GLN A 149 -17.45 13.89 -14.34
CA GLN A 149 -17.24 14.77 -15.49
C GLN A 149 -18.15 14.43 -16.66
N VAL A 150 -18.31 13.14 -16.97
CA VAL A 150 -19.24 12.69 -18.02
C VAL A 150 -20.68 13.01 -17.63
N ALA A 151 -21.08 12.69 -16.39
CA ALA A 151 -22.46 12.91 -15.96
C ALA A 151 -22.84 14.40 -16.00
N TYR A 152 -21.96 15.30 -15.54
CA TYR A 152 -22.18 16.75 -15.63
C TYR A 152 -22.21 17.25 -17.07
N PHE A 153 -21.33 16.72 -17.94
CA PHE A 153 -21.34 17.05 -19.36
C PHE A 153 -22.67 16.68 -20.01
N LYS A 154 -23.19 15.49 -19.72
CA LYS A 154 -24.48 14.98 -20.27
C LYS A 154 -25.69 15.81 -19.84
N ILE A 155 -25.62 16.52 -18.72
CA ILE A 155 -26.68 17.43 -18.24
C ILE A 155 -26.35 18.92 -18.49
N ASN A 156 -25.36 19.22 -19.33
CA ASN A 156 -24.94 20.57 -19.73
C ASN A 156 -24.48 21.46 -18.56
N LYS A 157 -23.80 20.89 -17.56
CA LYS A 157 -23.10 21.63 -16.49
C LYS A 157 -21.59 21.63 -16.76
N LEU A 158 -21.17 22.45 -17.72
CA LEU A 158 -19.79 22.44 -18.23
C LEU A 158 -18.76 22.83 -17.18
N ASP A 159 -19.04 23.86 -16.37
CA ASP A 159 -18.19 24.31 -15.24
C ASP A 159 -17.83 23.15 -14.30
N LYS A 160 -18.83 22.36 -13.91
CA LYS A 160 -18.64 21.20 -13.03
C LYS A 160 -17.96 20.03 -13.75
N ALA A 161 -18.26 19.83 -15.03
CA ALA A 161 -17.62 18.80 -15.84
C ALA A 161 -16.11 19.05 -15.97
N VAL A 162 -15.72 20.29 -16.28
CA VAL A 162 -14.32 20.71 -16.38
C VAL A 162 -13.61 20.54 -15.04
N ALA A 163 -14.20 21.01 -13.93
CA ALA A 163 -13.62 20.87 -12.61
C ALA A 163 -13.40 19.40 -12.21
N ALA A 164 -14.37 18.52 -12.48
CA ALA A 164 -14.24 17.09 -12.21
C ALA A 164 -13.15 16.44 -13.11
N ALA A 165 -13.15 16.76 -14.41
CA ALA A 165 -12.13 16.26 -15.34
C ALA A 165 -10.72 16.67 -14.92
N HIS A 166 -10.55 17.94 -14.54
CA HIS A 166 -9.27 18.48 -14.08
C HIS A 166 -8.82 17.81 -12.77
N THR A 167 -9.73 17.64 -11.82
CA THR A 167 -9.47 16.96 -10.53
C THR A 167 -8.98 15.52 -10.74
N PHE A 168 -9.61 14.77 -11.64
CA PHE A 168 -9.19 13.40 -11.99
C PHE A 168 -7.83 13.37 -12.72
N PHE A 169 -7.66 14.25 -13.71
CA PHE A 169 -6.43 14.31 -14.50
C PHE A 169 -5.20 14.62 -13.64
N LEU A 170 -5.35 15.49 -12.63
CA LEU A 170 -4.27 15.78 -11.71
C LEU A 170 -3.77 14.52 -10.99
N ALA A 171 -4.63 13.58 -10.60
CA ALA A 171 -4.15 12.32 -9.99
C ALA A 171 -3.71 11.26 -11.03
N ASN A 172 -4.00 11.46 -12.32
CA ASN A 172 -3.76 10.50 -13.38
C ASN A 172 -3.23 11.21 -14.65
N PRO A 173 -2.03 11.80 -14.61
CA PRO A 173 -1.50 12.63 -15.70
C PRO A 173 -1.29 11.87 -17.02
N ASP A 174 -1.07 10.55 -16.92
CA ASP A 174 -0.88 9.67 -18.08
C ASP A 174 -2.19 9.18 -18.71
N HIS A 175 -3.35 9.57 -18.16
CA HIS A 175 -4.66 9.16 -18.68
C HIS A 175 -5.00 9.90 -19.98
N MET A 176 -4.60 9.31 -21.11
CA MET A 176 -4.70 9.90 -22.46
C MET A 176 -6.10 10.41 -22.84
N GLU A 177 -7.15 9.66 -22.51
CA GLU A 177 -8.53 10.06 -22.83
C GLU A 177 -8.95 11.32 -22.05
N MET A 178 -8.50 11.46 -20.79
CA MET A 178 -8.87 12.60 -19.97
C MET A 178 -8.14 13.85 -20.47
N LYS A 179 -6.88 13.70 -20.87
CA LYS A 179 -6.12 14.76 -21.54
C LYS A 179 -6.85 15.27 -22.77
N GLN A 180 -7.38 14.39 -23.61
CA GLN A 180 -8.18 14.78 -24.78
C GLN A 180 -9.49 15.47 -24.39
N ASN A 181 -10.20 14.97 -23.36
CA ASN A 181 -11.42 15.60 -22.85
C ASN A 181 -11.16 17.02 -22.35
N LEU A 182 -10.06 17.26 -21.64
CA LEU A 182 -9.69 18.60 -21.17
C LEU A 182 -9.35 19.55 -22.32
N GLU A 183 -8.60 19.10 -23.33
CA GLU A 183 -8.35 19.90 -24.54
C GLU A 183 -9.65 20.23 -25.29
N TYR A 184 -10.59 19.26 -25.35
CA TYR A 184 -11.91 19.50 -25.91
C TYR A 184 -12.70 20.54 -25.10
N TYR A 185 -12.72 20.45 -23.77
CA TYR A 185 -13.38 21.42 -22.90
C TYR A 185 -12.83 22.84 -23.06
N LYS A 186 -11.51 23.00 -23.21
CA LYS A 186 -10.88 24.32 -23.47
C LYS A 186 -11.42 25.00 -24.72
N MET A 187 -11.85 24.24 -25.72
CA MET A 187 -12.38 24.76 -26.98
C MET A 187 -13.89 25.08 -26.93
N MET A 188 -14.59 24.68 -25.87
CA MET A 188 -16.05 24.86 -25.77
C MET A 188 -16.43 26.28 -25.38
N ALA A 189 -17.45 26.82 -26.05
CA ALA A 189 -18.02 28.12 -25.69
C ALA A 189 -18.66 28.06 -24.30
N GLY A 190 -18.24 28.97 -23.41
CA GLY A 190 -18.75 29.08 -22.04
C GLY A 190 -17.83 28.49 -20.97
N VAL A 191 -16.77 27.76 -21.35
CA VAL A 191 -15.72 27.32 -20.42
C VAL A 191 -14.72 28.44 -20.21
N GLN A 192 -14.37 28.72 -18.96
CA GLN A 192 -13.37 29.71 -18.55
C GLN A 192 -12.16 29.03 -17.89
N GLN A 193 -11.06 29.77 -17.74
CA GLN A 193 -9.85 29.25 -17.09
C GLN A 193 -10.12 28.88 -15.62
N GLU A 194 -11.02 29.61 -14.95
CA GLU A 194 -11.40 29.40 -13.55
C GLU A 194 -12.21 28.11 -13.31
N ASP A 195 -12.72 27.48 -14.38
CA ASP A 195 -13.42 26.20 -14.29
C ASP A 195 -12.45 25.02 -14.07
N PHE A 196 -11.16 25.19 -14.40
CA PHE A 196 -10.09 24.19 -14.21
C PHE A 196 -9.56 24.22 -12.78
N LYS A 197 -10.43 23.87 -11.83
CA LYS A 197 -10.09 23.78 -10.40
C LYS A 197 -9.88 22.35 -9.94
N ASP A 198 -8.94 22.15 -9.02
CA ASP A 198 -8.83 20.90 -8.25
C ASP A 198 -9.85 20.93 -7.11
N LEU A 199 -10.84 20.04 -7.14
CA LEU A 199 -11.89 19.93 -6.14
C LEU A 199 -11.41 19.25 -4.85
N GLU A 200 -10.22 18.65 -4.86
CA GLU A 200 -9.57 18.06 -3.70
C GLU A 200 -8.25 18.78 -3.32
N ALA A 201 -8.07 20.03 -3.77
CA ALA A 201 -6.92 20.84 -3.37
C ALA A 201 -6.85 20.95 -1.84
N ARG A 202 -5.69 20.63 -1.29
CA ARG A 202 -5.41 20.77 0.15
C ARG A 202 -5.03 22.21 0.45
N THR A 203 -5.64 22.81 1.48
CA THR A 203 -5.49 24.24 1.80
C THR A 203 -4.03 24.63 1.98
N HIS A 204 -3.26 23.89 2.79
CA HIS A 204 -1.86 24.20 3.06
C HIS A 204 -1.01 24.25 1.79
N MET A 205 -1.24 23.32 0.86
CA MET A 205 -0.52 23.26 -0.41
C MET A 205 -0.95 24.39 -1.36
N ALA A 206 -2.25 24.68 -1.42
CA ALA A 206 -2.77 25.77 -2.26
C ALA A 206 -2.20 27.13 -1.82
N GLU A 207 -2.19 27.40 -0.51
CA GLU A 207 -1.63 28.62 0.08
C GLU A 207 -0.11 28.70 -0.13
N PHE A 208 0.61 27.58 0.00
CA PHE A 208 2.04 27.52 -0.29
C PHE A 208 2.37 27.88 -1.74
N LEU A 209 1.64 27.29 -2.70
CA LEU A 209 1.84 27.57 -4.13
C LEU A 209 1.49 29.02 -4.48
N LEU A 210 0.45 29.57 -3.86
CA LEU A 210 0.08 30.98 -4.03
C LEU A 210 1.13 31.93 -3.42
N GLY A 211 1.66 31.60 -2.24
CA GLY A 211 2.78 32.30 -1.63
C GLY A 211 4.02 32.31 -2.52
N LYS A 212 4.34 31.18 -3.17
CA LYS A 212 5.43 31.10 -4.16
C LYS A 212 5.19 31.96 -5.40
N SER A 213 3.94 32.07 -5.85
CA SER A 213 3.58 32.96 -6.96
C SER A 213 3.87 34.42 -6.59
N TYR A 214 3.34 34.90 -5.46
CA TYR A 214 3.58 36.27 -5.00
C TYR A 214 5.04 36.55 -4.68
N TYR A 215 5.77 35.56 -4.17
CA TYR A 215 7.21 35.66 -3.95
C TYR A 215 7.95 35.89 -5.29
N SER A 216 7.55 35.18 -6.35
CA SER A 216 8.14 35.33 -7.68
C SER A 216 7.77 36.66 -8.34
N ASP A 217 6.64 37.26 -7.94
CA ASP A 217 6.16 38.56 -8.39
C ASP A 217 6.68 39.73 -7.50
N ASP A 218 7.71 39.51 -6.68
CA ASP A 218 8.31 40.46 -5.71
C ASP A 218 7.30 41.07 -4.71
N SER A 219 6.14 40.44 -4.55
CA SER A 219 5.07 40.87 -3.66
C SER A 219 5.25 40.25 -2.27
N PHE A 220 6.37 40.55 -1.63
CA PHE A 220 6.83 39.88 -0.40
C PHE A 220 5.86 39.96 0.78
N GLY A 221 5.11 41.05 0.92
CA GLY A 221 4.08 41.18 1.96
C GLY A 221 2.97 40.14 1.79
N LEU A 222 2.42 40.01 0.58
CA LEU A 222 1.39 39.02 0.27
C LEU A 222 1.95 37.59 0.31
N ALA A 223 3.18 37.40 -0.16
CA ALA A 223 3.87 36.12 -0.07
C ALA A 223 3.96 35.66 1.40
N ALA A 224 4.40 36.54 2.30
CA ALA A 224 4.48 36.24 3.73
C ALA A 224 3.11 35.89 4.33
N ASP A 225 2.06 36.63 3.97
CA ASP A 225 0.70 36.36 4.46
C ASP A 225 0.22 34.96 4.05
N HIS A 226 0.42 34.58 2.78
CA HIS A 226 0.07 33.24 2.28
C HIS A 226 0.93 32.12 2.87
N PHE A 227 2.23 32.34 3.05
CA PHE A 227 3.11 31.33 3.66
C PHE A 227 2.79 31.09 5.14
N GLU A 228 2.42 32.11 5.92
CA GLU A 228 2.00 31.89 7.32
C GLU A 228 0.71 31.06 7.37
N VAL A 229 -0.28 31.36 6.51
CA VAL A 229 -1.49 30.54 6.41
C VAL A 229 -1.14 29.11 6.00
N ALA A 230 -0.22 28.93 5.04
CA ALA A 230 0.24 27.62 4.63
C ALA A 230 0.87 26.81 5.78
N VAL A 231 1.68 27.45 6.63
CA VAL A 231 2.29 26.81 7.81
C VAL A 231 1.23 26.42 8.84
N ASP A 232 0.28 27.31 9.15
CA ASP A 232 -0.79 27.03 10.12
C ASP A 232 -1.70 25.88 9.65
N GLU A 233 -2.07 25.88 8.38
CA GLU A 233 -2.85 24.82 7.76
C GLU A 233 -2.05 23.52 7.66
N PHE A 234 -0.74 23.58 7.41
CA PHE A 234 0.14 22.40 7.41
C PHE A 234 0.13 21.73 8.78
N PHE A 235 0.31 22.47 9.87
CA PHE A 235 0.30 21.89 11.22
C PHE A 235 -1.08 21.36 11.62
N THR A 236 -2.15 21.97 11.10
CA THR A 236 -3.51 21.46 11.29
C THR A 236 -3.67 20.12 10.56
N ALA A 237 -3.25 20.03 9.30
CA ALA A 237 -3.29 18.81 8.51
C ALA A 237 -2.37 17.70 9.07
N ASP A 238 -1.18 18.05 9.58
CA ASP A 238 -0.24 17.12 10.24
C ASP A 238 -0.88 16.51 11.49
N LYS A 239 -1.51 17.32 12.33
CA LYS A 239 -2.23 16.83 13.52
C LYS A 239 -3.37 15.89 13.16
N GLU A 240 -4.16 16.23 12.15
CA GLU A 240 -5.24 15.36 11.68
C GLU A 240 -4.72 14.04 11.10
N CYS A 241 -3.67 14.10 10.27
CA CYS A 241 -3.02 12.92 9.72
C CYS A 241 -2.47 12.00 10.83
N LYS A 242 -1.71 12.56 11.77
CA LYS A 242 -1.13 11.82 12.90
C LYS A 242 -2.18 11.21 13.82
N ALA A 243 -3.31 11.88 14.03
CA ALA A 243 -4.44 11.32 14.78
C ALA A 243 -5.06 10.11 14.05
N LEU A 244 -5.15 10.16 12.72
CA LEU A 244 -5.69 9.06 11.91
C LEU A 244 -4.78 7.83 11.88
N CYS A 245 -3.48 7.98 12.13
CA CYS A 245 -2.54 6.87 12.27
C CYS A 245 -2.83 5.92 13.44
N GLU A 246 -3.57 6.35 14.46
CA GLU A 246 -3.94 5.57 15.65
C GLU A 246 -5.08 4.55 15.37
N GLY A 247 -5.19 4.11 14.12
CA GLY A 247 -6.23 3.19 13.64
C GLY A 247 -5.94 1.71 13.95
N ALA A 248 -6.72 0.82 13.35
CA ALA A 248 -6.54 -0.61 13.53
C ALA A 248 -5.14 -1.06 13.08
N TYR A 249 -4.57 -2.05 13.79
CA TYR A 249 -3.32 -2.67 13.38
C TYR A 249 -3.50 -3.35 12.02
N ASN A 250 -2.59 -3.11 11.08
CA ASN A 250 -2.60 -3.78 9.79
C ASN A 250 -1.65 -4.98 9.82
N TYR A 251 -2.22 -6.18 9.82
CA TYR A 251 -1.48 -7.45 9.81
C TYR A 251 -0.84 -7.80 8.45
N ASP A 252 -1.08 -7.00 7.39
CA ASP A 252 -0.71 -7.35 6.01
C ASP A 252 0.81 -7.62 5.81
N GLY A 253 1.69 -7.16 6.72
CA GLY A 253 3.13 -7.47 6.69
C GLY A 253 3.57 -8.73 7.46
N TYR A 254 2.69 -9.33 8.27
CA TYR A 254 3.00 -10.43 9.21
C TYR A 254 2.07 -11.65 9.06
N ASN A 255 1.19 -11.68 8.05
CA ASN A 255 0.22 -12.76 7.83
C ASN A 255 0.83 -14.17 7.66
N TYR A 256 2.15 -14.28 7.48
CA TYR A 256 2.90 -15.54 7.39
C TYR A 256 3.64 -15.93 8.70
N MET A 257 3.60 -15.08 9.73
CA MET A 257 4.12 -15.38 11.06
C MET A 257 2.94 -15.69 11.99
N GLU A 258 2.97 -16.83 12.68
CA GLU A 258 2.17 -16.98 13.90
C GLU A 258 2.62 -15.90 14.87
N TYR A 259 1.85 -14.82 14.92
CA TYR A 259 2.05 -13.71 15.80
C TYR A 259 1.71 -14.15 17.24
N SER A 260 2.67 -14.76 17.93
CA SER A 260 2.59 -15.04 19.37
C SER A 260 3.34 -13.94 20.13
N ALA A 261 2.91 -12.70 19.95
CA ALA A 261 3.47 -11.58 20.68
C ALA A 261 2.97 -11.61 22.13
N ASP A 262 3.88 -11.45 23.09
CA ASP A 262 3.47 -11.12 24.46
C ASP A 262 2.85 -9.70 24.52
N LEU A 263 2.42 -9.27 25.70
CA LEU A 263 1.80 -7.95 25.87
C LEU A 263 2.68 -6.82 25.32
N PHE A 264 3.97 -6.82 25.63
CA PHE A 264 4.87 -5.73 25.27
C PHE A 264 5.25 -5.80 23.80
N GLN A 265 5.47 -6.99 23.26
CA GLN A 265 5.67 -7.16 21.82
C GLN A 265 4.44 -6.65 21.04
N THR A 266 3.23 -6.96 21.52
CA THR A 266 1.99 -6.49 20.88
C THR A 266 1.87 -4.98 20.89
N ILE A 267 2.19 -4.35 22.03
CA ILE A 267 2.21 -2.89 22.16
C ILE A 267 3.29 -2.30 21.25
N THR A 268 4.49 -2.86 21.24
CA THR A 268 5.62 -2.41 20.42
C THR A 268 5.29 -2.46 18.95
N ASP A 269 4.83 -3.59 18.43
CA ASP A 269 4.56 -3.76 17.00
C ASP A 269 3.46 -2.81 16.52
N HIS A 270 2.40 -2.64 17.30
CA HIS A 270 1.34 -1.70 16.99
C HIS A 270 1.82 -0.24 17.07
N TYR A 271 2.55 0.10 18.13
CA TYR A 271 3.04 1.47 18.32
C TYR A 271 4.07 1.86 17.26
N MET A 272 4.92 0.93 16.83
CA MET A 272 5.87 1.13 15.73
C MET A 272 5.15 1.40 14.41
N GLN A 273 4.05 0.68 14.10
CA GLN A 273 3.21 1.00 12.95
C GLN A 273 2.63 2.41 13.04
N VAL A 274 2.12 2.80 14.22
CA VAL A 274 1.58 4.14 14.45
C VAL A 274 2.65 5.21 14.26
N LEU A 275 3.85 5.03 14.84
CA LEU A 275 4.97 5.96 14.68
C LEU A 275 5.42 6.08 13.23
N ASN A 276 5.54 4.97 12.51
CA ASN A 276 5.92 4.98 11.10
C ASN A 276 4.89 5.75 10.26
N CYS A 277 3.59 5.52 10.49
CA CYS A 277 2.52 6.30 9.86
C CYS A 277 2.61 7.79 10.20
N LYS A 278 2.86 8.15 11.47
CA LYS A 278 2.98 9.55 11.91
C LYS A 278 4.15 10.27 11.24
N GLN A 279 5.27 9.59 11.04
CA GLN A 279 6.42 10.12 10.30
C GLN A 279 6.13 10.23 8.80
N HIS A 280 5.36 9.30 8.23
CA HIS A 280 4.96 9.36 6.83
C HIS A 280 3.98 10.52 6.52
N CYS A 281 3.30 11.10 7.51
CA CYS A 281 2.45 12.28 7.31
C CYS A 281 3.21 13.47 6.69
N ALA A 282 4.50 13.65 7.02
CA ALA A 282 5.32 14.71 6.43
C ALA A 282 5.44 14.53 4.90
N VAL A 283 5.59 13.29 4.44
CA VAL A 283 5.63 12.94 3.01
C VAL A 283 4.25 13.12 2.38
N GLU A 284 3.20 12.57 2.99
CA GLU A 284 1.83 12.66 2.45
C GLU A 284 1.43 14.12 2.24
N LEU A 285 1.77 15.02 3.17
CA LEU A 285 1.42 16.43 3.10
C LEU A 285 2.31 17.22 2.13
N ALA A 286 3.48 16.72 1.79
CA ALA A 286 4.40 17.32 0.81
C ALA A 286 4.10 16.89 -0.65
N ILE A 287 3.21 15.92 -0.87
CA ILE A 287 2.83 15.47 -2.22
C ILE A 287 1.73 16.37 -2.79
N THR A 288 1.89 16.75 -4.06
CA THR A 288 0.87 17.42 -4.87
C THR A 288 0.30 16.46 -5.89
N SER A 289 -1.01 16.56 -6.14
CA SER A 289 -1.70 15.81 -7.19
C SER A 289 -0.94 15.86 -8.52
N GLY A 290 -0.48 14.72 -9.04
CA GLY A 290 0.15 14.60 -10.35
C GLY A 290 1.67 14.66 -10.36
N ARG A 291 2.27 14.72 -9.17
CA ARG A 291 3.69 14.48 -8.97
C ARG A 291 3.84 13.31 -7.99
N ASP A 292 4.53 12.27 -8.40
CA ASP A 292 4.80 11.11 -7.54
C ASP A 292 5.84 11.42 -6.45
N GLU A 293 6.66 12.45 -6.69
CA GLU A 293 7.67 12.91 -5.73
C GLU A 293 7.13 14.00 -4.79
N PRO A 294 7.34 13.86 -3.48
CA PRO A 294 7.07 14.92 -2.52
C PRO A 294 7.96 16.15 -2.79
N PHE A 295 7.54 17.33 -2.33
CA PHE A 295 8.44 18.46 -2.23
C PHE A 295 9.56 18.18 -1.23
N ASP A 296 10.80 18.28 -1.68
CA ASP A 296 11.98 18.20 -0.82
C ASP A 296 11.95 19.33 0.22
N ASP A 297 12.27 18.98 1.47
CA ASP A 297 12.30 19.90 2.61
C ASP A 297 11.07 20.82 2.66
N PHE A 298 9.88 20.25 2.44
CA PHE A 298 8.64 21.01 2.31
C PHE A 298 8.41 21.96 3.49
N LEU A 299 8.46 21.47 4.73
CA LEU A 299 8.28 22.33 5.91
C LEU A 299 9.41 23.35 6.08
N PRO A 300 10.72 22.98 6.06
CA PRO A 300 11.81 23.96 6.08
C PRO A 300 11.69 25.05 5.01
N SER A 301 11.24 24.70 3.80
CA SER A 301 11.12 25.63 2.69
C SER A 301 10.16 26.79 2.98
N HIS A 302 9.10 26.58 3.79
CA HIS A 302 8.21 27.65 4.23
C HIS A 302 8.98 28.71 5.00
N PHE A 303 9.82 28.30 5.95
CA PHE A 303 10.62 29.22 6.76
C PHE A 303 11.70 29.92 5.95
N ASN A 304 12.25 29.26 4.92
CA ASN A 304 13.17 29.90 3.99
C ASN A 304 12.48 31.01 3.16
N TYR A 305 11.26 30.77 2.66
CA TYR A 305 10.51 31.81 1.96
C TYR A 305 10.05 32.92 2.91
N LEU A 306 9.57 32.58 4.11
CA LEU A 306 9.09 33.53 5.11
C LEU A 306 10.19 34.48 5.59
N GLN A 307 11.38 33.98 5.93
CA GLN A 307 12.46 34.84 6.40
C GLN A 307 12.83 35.92 5.38
N PHE A 308 12.88 35.55 4.10
CA PHE A 308 13.21 36.49 3.03
C PHE A 308 12.06 37.47 2.76
N SER A 309 10.82 36.98 2.78
CA SER A 309 9.63 37.80 2.57
C SER A 309 9.46 38.84 3.69
N TYR A 310 9.72 38.45 4.93
CA TYR A 310 9.72 39.36 6.08
C TYR A 310 10.85 40.38 6.03
N TYR A 311 12.05 39.95 5.66
CA TYR A 311 13.18 40.86 5.46
C TYR A 311 12.85 41.97 4.46
N ASN A 312 12.35 41.62 3.27
CA ASN A 312 11.98 42.59 2.23
C ASN A 312 10.76 43.45 2.59
N SER A 313 10.03 43.06 3.64
CA SER A 313 8.93 43.84 4.23
C SER A 313 9.36 44.62 5.48
N GLU A 314 10.66 44.72 5.76
CA GLU A 314 11.27 45.38 6.94
C GLU A 314 10.78 44.82 8.30
N LYS A 315 10.27 43.58 8.31
CA LYS A 315 9.78 42.86 9.49
C LYS A 315 10.89 41.97 10.08
N TYR A 316 11.95 42.60 10.59
CA TYR A 316 13.18 41.91 11.03
C TYR A 316 12.99 40.93 12.18
N GLU A 317 12.05 41.17 13.10
CA GLU A 317 11.78 40.25 14.22
C GLU A 317 11.27 38.90 13.70
N GLN A 318 10.28 38.91 12.80
CA GLN A 318 9.77 37.68 12.17
C GLN A 318 10.79 37.03 11.23
N ALA A 319 11.62 37.84 10.53
CA ALA A 319 12.69 37.31 9.69
C ALA A 319 13.71 36.51 10.51
N ILE A 320 14.10 37.01 11.69
CA ILE A 320 14.99 36.32 12.63
C ILE A 320 14.33 35.05 13.19
N GLU A 321 13.05 35.11 13.57
CA GLU A 321 12.31 33.94 14.05
C GLU A 321 12.30 32.81 13.01
N CYS A 322 12.00 33.13 11.75
CA CYS A 322 11.95 32.18 10.64
C CYS A 322 13.35 31.65 10.29
N ALA A 323 14.38 32.51 10.25
CA ALA A 323 15.75 32.08 10.01
C ALA A 323 16.26 31.12 11.09
N LYS A 324 16.00 31.44 12.38
CA LYS A 324 16.33 30.54 13.50
C LYS A 324 15.55 29.23 13.42
N THR A 325 14.29 29.26 12.97
CA THR A 325 13.47 28.06 12.79
C THR A 325 13.99 27.18 11.65
N PHE A 326 14.39 27.76 10.52
CA PHE A 326 15.04 27.03 9.43
C PHE A 326 16.34 26.35 9.88
N LEU A 327 17.18 27.08 10.63
CA LEU A 327 18.45 26.57 11.15
C LEU A 327 18.29 25.46 12.20
N LEU A 328 17.07 25.22 12.72
CA LEU A 328 16.81 24.00 13.48
C LEU A 328 16.93 22.76 12.59
N PHE A 329 16.45 22.83 11.34
CA PHE A 329 16.51 21.72 10.39
C PHE A 329 17.90 21.61 9.76
N HIS A 330 18.49 22.73 9.36
CA HIS A 330 19.79 22.78 8.68
C HIS A 330 20.74 23.72 9.43
N PRO A 331 21.37 23.27 10.54
CA PRO A 331 22.22 24.14 11.38
C PRO A 331 23.45 24.67 10.64
N ASP A 332 23.95 23.90 9.67
CA ASP A 332 25.16 24.21 8.91
C ASP A 332 24.88 25.01 7.61
N ASP A 333 23.65 25.48 7.39
CA ASP A 333 23.32 26.27 6.19
C ASP A 333 24.03 27.64 6.22
N GLU A 334 25.04 27.81 5.38
CA GLU A 334 25.88 29.02 5.38
C GLU A 334 25.09 30.28 5.02
N VAL A 335 24.15 30.18 4.08
CA VAL A 335 23.38 31.33 3.59
C VAL A 335 22.42 31.82 4.67
N MET A 336 21.71 30.91 5.32
CA MET A 336 20.79 31.24 6.39
C MET A 336 21.52 31.78 7.63
N ASN A 337 22.70 31.24 7.96
CA ASN A 337 23.54 31.78 9.03
C ASN A 337 23.98 33.23 8.73
N GLN A 338 24.36 33.53 7.49
CA GLN A 338 24.69 34.90 7.07
C GLN A 338 23.46 35.82 7.14
N ASN A 339 22.30 35.36 6.67
CA ASN A 339 21.04 36.10 6.75
C ASN A 339 20.67 36.41 8.20
N LEU A 340 20.74 35.42 9.09
CA LEU A 340 20.47 35.60 10.53
C LEU A 340 21.41 36.64 11.16
N ALA A 341 22.71 36.57 10.86
CA ALA A 341 23.68 37.55 11.35
C ALA A 341 23.36 38.96 10.84
N TYR A 342 23.01 39.08 9.55
CA TYR A 342 22.63 40.35 8.96
C TYR A 342 21.36 40.92 9.62
N TYR A 343 20.28 40.14 9.74
CA TYR A 343 19.03 40.59 10.37
C TYR A 343 19.24 40.96 11.84
N SER A 344 20.04 40.20 12.57
CA SER A 344 20.37 40.46 13.99
C SER A 344 21.13 41.77 14.15
N ALA A 345 22.10 42.06 13.27
CA ALA A 345 22.83 43.32 13.28
C ALA A 345 21.93 44.53 12.99
N VAL A 346 20.95 44.39 12.08
CA VAL A 346 20.01 45.46 11.72
C VAL A 346 19.00 45.74 12.84
N LEU A 347 18.46 44.70 13.47
CA LEU A 347 17.51 44.86 14.59
C LEU A 347 18.19 45.29 15.90
N GLY A 348 19.43 44.83 16.10
CA GLY A 348 20.20 44.92 17.33
C GLY A 348 20.32 43.57 18.03
N GLU A 349 21.56 43.15 18.29
CA GLU A 349 21.91 41.82 18.83
C GLU A 349 21.15 41.46 20.12
N ASP A 350 21.02 42.40 21.06
CA ASP A 350 20.33 42.16 22.33
C ASP A 350 18.85 41.82 22.13
N LYS A 351 18.19 42.45 21.15
CA LYS A 351 16.79 42.15 20.80
C LYS A 351 16.73 40.81 20.06
N ALA A 352 17.60 40.61 19.08
CA ALA A 352 17.65 39.39 18.29
C ALA A 352 17.83 38.13 19.16
N GLN A 353 18.62 38.21 20.23
CA GLN A 353 18.83 37.09 21.16
C GLN A 353 17.55 36.63 21.86
N THR A 354 16.61 37.55 22.13
CA THR A 354 15.34 37.22 22.82
C THR A 354 14.33 36.50 21.92
N ILE A 355 14.51 36.53 20.60
CA ILE A 355 13.62 35.89 19.63
C ILE A 355 13.94 34.39 19.56
N SER A 356 12.98 33.54 19.90
CA SER A 356 13.13 32.08 19.87
C SER A 356 12.63 31.47 18.56
N ALA A 357 13.20 30.33 18.16
CA ALA A 357 12.69 29.53 17.05
C ALA A 357 11.40 28.76 17.42
N ARG A 358 10.61 28.37 16.41
CA ARG A 358 9.45 27.48 16.58
C ARG A 358 9.92 26.02 16.72
N GLN A 359 10.20 25.56 17.95
CA GLN A 359 10.92 24.28 18.20
C GLN A 359 10.05 23.01 18.36
N GLN A 360 8.74 23.14 18.62
CA GLN A 360 7.93 22.03 19.15
C GLN A 360 7.84 20.81 18.21
N TYR A 361 7.76 21.03 16.89
CA TYR A 361 7.65 19.95 15.91
C TYR A 361 8.93 19.10 15.82
N MET A 362 10.11 19.74 15.80
CA MET A 362 11.39 19.05 15.62
C MET A 362 11.70 18.12 16.79
N GLN A 363 11.48 18.59 18.02
CA GLN A 363 11.73 17.77 19.23
C GLN A 363 10.88 16.50 19.23
N GLN A 364 9.60 16.62 18.85
CA GLN A 364 8.72 15.47 18.73
C GLN A 364 9.18 14.52 17.62
N SER A 365 9.49 15.04 16.43
CA SER A 365 9.87 14.22 15.28
C SER A 365 11.17 13.45 15.52
N ILE A 366 12.19 14.09 16.12
CA ILE A 366 13.46 13.43 16.47
C ILE A 366 13.21 12.26 17.44
N LEU A 367 12.44 12.48 18.50
CA LEU A 367 12.16 11.43 19.48
C LEU A 367 11.38 10.25 18.85
N GLU A 368 10.42 10.53 17.97
CA GLU A 368 9.69 9.50 17.23
C GLU A 368 10.65 8.67 16.35
N LYS A 369 11.62 9.32 15.69
CA LYS A 369 12.65 8.66 14.87
C LYS A 369 13.64 7.84 15.70
N GLU A 370 14.08 8.35 16.85
CA GLU A 370 14.93 7.59 17.79
C GLU A 370 14.27 6.27 18.19
N LEU A 371 12.97 6.30 18.50
CA LEU A 371 12.19 5.10 18.82
C LEU A 371 12.06 4.17 17.61
N LEU A 372 11.85 4.72 16.41
CA LEU A 372 11.76 3.93 15.18
C LEU A 372 13.09 3.23 14.84
N TYR A 373 14.21 3.94 14.96
CA TYR A 373 15.54 3.37 14.77
C TYR A 373 15.89 2.34 15.84
N PHE A 374 15.51 2.59 17.09
CA PHE A 374 15.63 1.59 18.15
C PHE A 374 14.83 0.33 17.81
N GLY A 375 13.59 0.46 17.34
CA GLY A 375 12.78 -0.68 16.93
C GLY A 375 13.35 -1.41 15.71
N TYR A 376 14.01 -0.71 14.79
CA TYR A 376 14.76 -1.33 13.70
C TYR A 376 15.96 -2.13 14.23
N GLU A 377 16.79 -1.56 15.09
CA GLU A 377 17.96 -2.28 15.63
C GLU A 377 17.56 -3.46 16.52
N ALA A 378 16.56 -3.28 17.39
CA ALA A 378 16.19 -4.27 18.41
C ALA A 378 15.25 -5.37 17.88
N PHE A 379 14.32 -5.02 16.98
CA PHE A 379 13.24 -5.91 16.54
C PHE A 379 13.25 -6.17 15.03
N GLY A 380 14.12 -5.51 14.26
CA GLY A 380 14.19 -5.70 12.80
C GLY A 380 13.04 -5.05 12.03
N ILE A 381 12.25 -4.19 12.67
CA ILE A 381 11.15 -3.45 12.02
C ILE A 381 11.77 -2.34 11.16
N THR A 382 11.71 -2.50 9.83
CA THR A 382 12.34 -1.55 8.91
C THR A 382 11.70 -0.18 8.99
N PHE A 383 12.52 0.85 9.12
CA PHE A 383 12.12 2.25 9.03
C PHE A 383 12.97 2.95 7.96
N VAL A 384 12.29 3.70 7.10
CA VAL A 384 12.90 4.58 6.09
C VAL A 384 12.59 6.00 6.52
N ASP A 385 13.63 6.75 6.86
CA ASP A 385 13.47 8.15 7.27
C ASP A 385 13.05 9.00 6.07
N PRO A 386 11.90 9.67 6.15
CA PRO A 386 11.44 10.51 5.05
C PRO A 386 12.19 11.83 4.95
N ASP A 387 12.85 12.28 6.02
CA ASP A 387 13.47 13.60 6.05
C ASP A 387 14.98 13.55 5.89
N GLN A 388 15.51 14.51 5.12
CA GLN A 388 16.96 14.65 4.92
C GLN A 388 17.64 15.43 6.04
N TRP A 389 16.89 16.20 6.82
CA TRP A 389 17.39 17.05 7.91
C TRP A 389 17.60 16.30 9.24
N THR A 390 17.27 15.00 9.33
CA THR A 390 17.52 14.22 10.55
C THR A 390 19.01 14.23 10.89
N PRO A 391 19.42 14.68 12.09
CA PRO A 391 20.83 14.67 12.49
C PRO A 391 21.43 13.27 12.43
N GLU A 392 22.68 13.15 11.94
CA GLU A 392 23.33 11.84 11.74
C GLU A 392 23.41 11.02 13.03
N ASP A 393 23.56 11.67 14.18
CA ASP A 393 23.71 11.05 15.49
C ASP A 393 22.43 10.38 16.02
N VAL A 394 21.26 10.76 15.51
CA VAL A 394 19.96 10.16 15.85
C VAL A 394 19.90 8.69 15.40
N MET A 395 20.46 8.37 14.23
CA MET A 395 20.50 6.98 13.74
C MET A 395 21.65 6.23 14.41
N PRO A 396 21.45 5.06 15.05
CA PRO A 396 22.52 4.26 15.64
C PRO A 396 23.65 3.96 14.65
N LYS A 397 24.91 4.07 15.09
CA LYS A 397 26.10 3.85 14.23
C LYS A 397 26.06 2.53 13.46
N LYS A 398 25.61 1.44 14.11
CA LYS A 398 25.49 0.14 13.45
C LYS A 398 24.52 0.16 12.27
N LEU A 399 23.39 0.86 12.39
CA LEU A 399 22.41 1.01 11.32
C LEU A 399 22.94 1.91 10.21
N ARG A 400 23.67 2.98 10.54
CA ARG A 400 24.36 3.83 9.53
C ARG A 400 25.37 3.03 8.72
N ASP A 401 26.24 2.28 9.40
CA ASP A 401 27.26 1.44 8.76
C ASP A 401 26.59 0.36 7.89
N LYS A 402 25.49 -0.25 8.36
CA LYS A 402 24.69 -1.20 7.59
C LYS A 402 24.07 -0.56 6.34
N GLN A 403 23.37 0.57 6.48
CA GLN A 403 22.77 1.27 5.33
C GLN A 403 23.83 1.71 4.32
N LYS A 404 25.01 2.13 4.78
CA LYS A 404 26.12 2.47 3.89
C LYS A 404 26.61 1.24 3.12
N ALA A 405 26.81 0.12 3.80
CA ALA A 405 27.19 -1.14 3.15
C ALA A 405 26.12 -1.63 2.16
N ASP A 406 24.84 -1.51 2.52
CA ASP A 406 23.70 -1.85 1.66
C ASP A 406 23.66 -0.94 0.41
N LYS A 407 23.88 0.37 0.57
CA LYS A 407 23.99 1.35 -0.55
C LYS A 407 25.19 1.06 -1.44
N GLU A 408 26.36 0.77 -0.88
CA GLU A 408 27.56 0.40 -1.65
C GLU A 408 27.33 -0.90 -2.42
N THR A 409 26.64 -1.87 -1.81
CA THR A 409 26.26 -3.13 -2.47
C THR A 409 25.26 -2.87 -3.60
N ALA A 410 24.23 -2.05 -3.39
CA ALA A 410 23.27 -1.67 -4.41
C ALA A 410 23.92 -0.89 -5.56
N ALA A 411 24.85 0.02 -5.27
CA ALA A 411 25.62 0.74 -6.29
C ALA A 411 26.48 -0.21 -7.12
N ARG A 412 27.17 -1.16 -6.48
CA ARG A 412 27.92 -2.20 -7.18
C ARG A 412 27.04 -3.06 -8.07
N ILE A 413 25.89 -3.51 -7.57
CA ILE A 413 24.91 -4.27 -8.37
C ILE A 413 24.43 -3.44 -9.56
N THR A 414 24.13 -2.16 -9.36
CA THR A 414 23.70 -1.25 -10.43
C THR A 414 24.80 -1.07 -11.48
N GLU A 415 26.06 -0.94 -11.06
CA GLU A 415 27.21 -0.86 -11.96
C GLU A 415 27.43 -2.18 -12.73
N GLU A 416 27.34 -3.32 -12.05
CA GLU A 416 27.43 -4.65 -12.66
C GLU A 416 26.30 -4.85 -13.70
N ILE A 417 25.06 -4.44 -13.39
CA ILE A 417 23.94 -4.44 -14.34
C ILE A 417 24.23 -3.50 -15.51
N GLY A 418 24.72 -2.28 -15.26
CA GLY A 418 25.06 -1.32 -16.31
C GLY A 418 26.18 -1.81 -17.24
N ASN A 419 27.19 -2.48 -16.69
CA ASN A 419 28.27 -3.09 -17.46
C ASN A 419 27.75 -4.29 -18.27
N LEU A 420 26.89 -5.12 -17.67
CA LEU A 420 26.24 -6.23 -18.37
C LEU A 420 25.34 -5.74 -19.50
N MET A 421 24.60 -4.64 -19.30
CA MET A 421 23.78 -4.02 -20.35
C MET A 421 24.63 -3.52 -21.52
N LYS A 422 25.78 -2.90 -21.25
CA LYS A 422 26.74 -2.50 -22.29
C LYS A 422 27.35 -3.69 -23.02
N GLU A 423 27.68 -4.75 -22.29
CA GLU A 423 28.20 -5.99 -22.88
C GLU A 423 27.13 -6.63 -23.80
N ILE A 424 25.87 -6.67 -23.36
CA ILE A 424 24.73 -7.10 -24.17
C ILE A 424 24.56 -6.21 -25.41
N GLU A 425 24.65 -4.87 -25.28
CA GLU A 425 24.60 -3.96 -26.44
C GLU A 425 25.73 -4.23 -27.44
N THR A 426 26.96 -4.43 -26.96
CA THR A 426 28.10 -4.77 -27.83
C THR A 426 27.92 -6.13 -28.50
N LEU A 427 27.42 -7.15 -27.79
CA LEU A 427 27.11 -8.46 -28.36
C LEU A 427 25.96 -8.40 -29.37
N VAL A 428 24.98 -7.51 -29.16
CA VAL A 428 23.87 -7.25 -30.10
C VAL A 428 24.37 -6.51 -31.34
N GLU A 429 25.31 -5.58 -31.21
CA GLU A 429 25.94 -4.88 -32.33
C GLU A 429 26.90 -5.79 -33.12
N GLU A 430 27.67 -6.64 -32.45
CA GLU A 430 28.50 -7.68 -33.08
C GLU A 430 27.61 -8.71 -33.80
N LYS A 431 26.52 -9.19 -33.18
CA LYS A 431 25.53 -10.05 -33.86
C LYS A 431 24.81 -9.37 -35.00
N LYS A 432 24.61 -8.04 -34.98
CA LYS A 432 24.08 -7.27 -36.13
C LYS A 432 25.07 -7.17 -37.28
N LYS A 433 26.37 -7.20 -37.00
CA LYS A 433 27.45 -7.23 -38.01
C LYS A 433 27.60 -8.63 -38.63
N ASP A 434 27.43 -9.68 -37.82
CA ASP A 434 27.43 -11.08 -38.28
C ASP A 434 26.10 -11.54 -38.90
N SER A 435 24.99 -10.81 -38.70
CA SER A 435 23.67 -11.18 -39.27
C SER A 435 23.50 -10.87 -40.76
N SER A 436 24.51 -10.31 -41.42
CA SER A 436 24.53 -10.13 -42.88
C SER A 436 24.75 -11.44 -43.66
N GLU A 437 25.20 -12.53 -43.04
CA GLU A 437 25.45 -13.81 -43.74
C GLU A 437 24.79 -15.05 -43.13
N MET A 438 24.00 -14.94 -42.05
CA MET A 438 23.40 -16.11 -41.40
C MET A 438 21.90 -15.94 -41.14
N SER A 439 21.16 -15.63 -42.19
CA SER A 439 19.71 -15.86 -42.24
C SER A 439 19.43 -17.35 -42.44
N LYS A 440 19.65 -18.16 -41.38
CA LYS A 440 19.11 -19.51 -41.18
C LYS A 440 19.56 -20.05 -39.82
N ILE A 441 18.56 -20.30 -38.94
CA ILE A 441 18.62 -21.16 -37.74
C ILE A 441 19.37 -20.45 -36.58
N ILE A 442 18.72 -20.10 -35.46
CA ILE A 442 18.41 -20.97 -34.31
C ILE A 442 17.17 -20.43 -33.57
N THR A 443 16.09 -21.22 -33.53
CA THR A 443 15.07 -21.21 -32.47
C THR A 443 15.63 -22.03 -31.29
N PRO A 444 15.48 -21.62 -30.03
CA PRO A 444 15.76 -22.51 -28.90
C PRO A 444 14.81 -23.71 -29.01
N GLN A 445 15.35 -24.91 -29.18
CA GLN A 445 14.56 -26.13 -29.13
C GLN A 445 14.17 -26.40 -27.68
N GLU A 446 12.89 -26.22 -27.34
CA GLU A 446 12.29 -26.86 -26.18
C GLU A 446 12.43 -28.38 -26.35
N GLY A 447 13.05 -29.02 -25.37
CA GLY A 447 13.16 -30.47 -25.27
C GLY A 447 14.55 -31.00 -25.60
N VAL A 448 15.39 -31.16 -24.57
CA VAL A 448 16.05 -32.42 -24.17
C VAL A 448 16.63 -32.17 -22.76
N THR A 449 15.92 -32.55 -21.69
CA THR A 449 16.48 -32.61 -20.32
C THR A 449 15.95 -33.82 -19.55
N VAL A 450 16.83 -34.39 -18.72
CA VAL A 450 16.68 -35.67 -18.02
C VAL A 450 15.78 -35.48 -16.80
N LEU A 451 14.49 -35.77 -16.96
CA LEU A 451 13.62 -36.05 -15.81
C LEU A 451 13.86 -37.50 -15.35
N PRO A 452 13.69 -37.83 -14.06
CA PRO A 452 13.74 -39.22 -13.59
C PRO A 452 12.79 -40.12 -14.39
N ASP A 453 13.19 -41.38 -14.65
CA ASP A 453 12.50 -42.33 -15.54
C ASP A 453 11.00 -42.56 -15.21
N ASP A 454 10.61 -42.31 -13.96
CA ASP A 454 9.25 -42.54 -13.45
C ASP A 454 8.28 -41.36 -13.72
N ILE A 455 8.79 -40.21 -14.18
CA ILE A 455 7.99 -38.99 -14.40
C ILE A 455 7.75 -38.78 -15.89
N LYS A 456 6.48 -38.60 -16.26
CA LYS A 456 6.08 -38.47 -17.65
C LYS A 456 5.75 -37.02 -18.00
N VAL A 457 6.42 -36.47 -19.00
CA VAL A 457 5.97 -35.23 -19.67
C VAL A 457 4.76 -35.58 -20.53
N THR A 458 3.55 -35.21 -20.08
CA THR A 458 2.29 -35.53 -20.77
C THR A 458 1.95 -34.49 -21.83
N MET A 459 2.21 -33.21 -21.55
CA MET A 459 2.00 -32.12 -22.51
C MET A 459 3.11 -31.07 -22.40
N MET A 460 3.61 -30.63 -23.55
CA MET A 460 4.56 -29.52 -23.67
C MET A 460 3.85 -28.23 -24.08
N SER A 461 4.59 -27.11 -24.10
CA SER A 461 4.07 -25.76 -24.40
C SER A 461 3.24 -25.70 -25.68
N LYS A 462 3.72 -26.33 -26.77
CA LYS A 462 2.98 -26.42 -28.04
C LYS A 462 1.64 -27.15 -27.93
N GLN A 463 1.52 -28.16 -27.06
CA GLN A 463 0.27 -28.90 -26.84
C GLN A 463 -0.67 -28.16 -25.89
N LEU A 464 -0.13 -27.28 -25.04
CA LEU A 464 -0.87 -26.41 -24.12
C LEU A 464 -1.14 -25.02 -24.71
N ASN A 465 -0.96 -24.82 -26.03
CA ASN A 465 -1.21 -23.57 -26.74
C ASN A 465 -0.62 -22.32 -26.04
N GLY A 466 0.66 -22.39 -25.66
CA GLY A 466 1.36 -21.26 -25.05
C GLY A 466 2.88 -21.45 -25.04
N SER A 467 3.57 -20.63 -24.25
CA SER A 467 5.02 -20.70 -24.03
C SER A 467 5.32 -20.95 -22.55
N GLN A 468 6.43 -21.62 -22.26
CA GLN A 468 6.85 -21.93 -20.90
C GLN A 468 5.76 -22.64 -20.09
N ARG A 469 5.04 -23.59 -20.69
CA ARG A 469 4.06 -24.47 -20.03
C ARG A 469 4.50 -25.92 -20.10
N VAL A 470 4.26 -26.67 -19.04
CA VAL A 470 4.46 -28.12 -19.02
C VAL A 470 3.43 -28.81 -18.11
N LEU A 471 3.01 -29.99 -18.54
CA LEU A 471 2.21 -30.91 -17.74
C LEU A 471 3.00 -32.19 -17.49
N LEU A 472 3.22 -32.48 -16.21
CA LEU A 472 3.96 -33.66 -15.73
C LEU A 472 2.99 -34.58 -14.99
N ASP A 473 3.08 -35.89 -15.22
CA ASP A 473 2.34 -36.92 -14.49
C ASP A 473 3.32 -37.86 -13.76
N GLY A 474 2.86 -38.45 -12.65
CA GLY A 474 3.67 -39.39 -11.85
C GLY A 474 4.68 -38.70 -10.94
N VAL A 475 4.48 -37.41 -10.62
CA VAL A 475 5.40 -36.64 -9.78
C VAL A 475 5.40 -37.14 -8.34
N ILE A 476 4.25 -37.58 -7.83
CA ILE A 476 4.10 -38.19 -6.50
C ILE A 476 3.19 -39.42 -6.58
N THR A 477 3.28 -40.28 -5.58
CA THR A 477 2.50 -41.51 -5.45
C THR A 477 1.12 -41.27 -4.84
N ASP A 478 0.20 -42.22 -5.04
CA ASP A 478 -1.14 -42.15 -4.45
C ASP A 478 -1.13 -42.09 -2.91
N ASP A 479 -0.14 -42.72 -2.27
CA ASP A 479 0.01 -42.67 -0.81
C ASP A 479 0.44 -41.29 -0.34
N GLU A 480 1.35 -40.63 -1.06
CA GLU A 480 1.79 -39.26 -0.77
C GLU A 480 0.65 -38.25 -0.97
N CYS A 481 -0.16 -38.42 -2.03
CA CYS A 481 -1.38 -37.64 -2.24
C CYS A 481 -2.35 -37.75 -1.06
N ARG A 482 -2.65 -38.98 -0.62
CA ARG A 482 -3.53 -39.24 0.52
C ARG A 482 -2.98 -38.63 1.81
N GLU A 483 -1.67 -38.68 2.01
CA GLU A 483 -1.04 -38.14 3.21
C GLU A 483 -1.09 -36.61 3.24
N LEU A 484 -0.84 -35.93 2.11
CA LEU A 484 -1.01 -34.47 2.03
C LEU A 484 -2.47 -34.03 2.18
N GLN A 485 -3.43 -34.79 1.64
CA GLN A 485 -4.85 -34.52 1.88
C GLN A 485 -5.22 -34.65 3.37
N ARG A 486 -4.71 -35.67 4.07
CA ARG A 486 -4.90 -35.82 5.52
C ARG A 486 -4.27 -34.68 6.30
N LEU A 487 -3.05 -34.28 5.93
CA LEU A 487 -2.38 -33.13 6.52
C LEU A 487 -3.24 -31.86 6.35
N SER A 488 -3.73 -31.60 5.14
CA SER A 488 -4.62 -30.46 4.88
C SER A 488 -5.87 -30.52 5.75
N ASN A 489 -6.58 -31.64 5.79
CA ASN A 489 -7.80 -31.76 6.58
C ASN A 489 -7.58 -31.62 8.11
N ALA A 490 -6.38 -31.91 8.60
CA ALA A 490 -6.03 -31.76 10.01
C ALA A 490 -5.46 -30.37 10.36
N ALA A 491 -4.74 -29.72 9.43
CA ALA A 491 -3.95 -28.51 9.69
C ALA A 491 -4.49 -27.24 9.02
N ALA A 492 -5.30 -27.37 7.97
CA ALA A 492 -5.75 -26.25 7.16
C ALA A 492 -6.74 -25.37 7.92
N GLN A 493 -6.54 -24.06 7.80
CA GLN A 493 -7.44 -23.06 8.35
C GLN A 493 -8.38 -22.53 7.25
N LYS A 494 -9.65 -22.32 7.60
CA LYS A 494 -10.61 -21.72 6.68
C LYS A 494 -10.23 -20.28 6.38
N GLY A 495 -10.19 -19.92 5.11
CA GLY A 495 -9.77 -18.59 4.66
C GLY A 495 -8.30 -18.25 4.96
N ASP A 496 -7.43 -19.26 5.11
CA ASP A 496 -5.97 -19.08 5.22
C ASP A 496 -5.45 -18.32 3.99
N GLY A 497 -4.69 -17.23 4.21
CA GLY A 497 -4.29 -16.31 3.14
C GLY A 497 -5.36 -15.31 2.67
N TYR A 498 -6.57 -15.33 3.24
CA TYR A 498 -7.69 -14.44 2.90
C TYR A 498 -8.38 -13.84 4.13
N ARG A 499 -7.60 -13.45 5.16
CA ARG A 499 -8.12 -12.82 6.40
C ARG A 499 -9.22 -13.63 7.11
N GLY A 500 -9.18 -14.96 6.96
CA GLY A 500 -10.18 -15.86 7.53
C GLY A 500 -11.52 -15.89 6.77
N GLN A 501 -11.64 -15.23 5.63
CA GLN A 501 -12.82 -15.30 4.75
C GLN A 501 -12.90 -16.71 4.14
N PRO A 502 -13.89 -17.53 4.51
CA PRO A 502 -13.96 -18.92 4.04
C PRO A 502 -14.35 -19.04 2.57
N SER A 503 -14.87 -17.99 1.95
CA SER A 503 -15.38 -17.98 0.58
C SER A 503 -14.86 -16.73 -0.18
N PRO A 504 -13.54 -16.65 -0.46
CA PRO A 504 -12.91 -15.41 -0.96
C PRO A 504 -13.23 -15.10 -2.43
N HIS A 505 -13.45 -16.14 -3.25
CA HIS A 505 -13.66 -15.99 -4.70
C HIS A 505 -15.09 -16.28 -5.14
N SER A 506 -15.80 -17.11 -4.37
CA SER A 506 -17.21 -17.42 -4.61
C SER A 506 -17.88 -17.87 -3.33
N ALA A 507 -19.13 -17.41 -3.15
CA ALA A 507 -19.97 -17.77 -2.01
C ALA A 507 -20.42 -19.25 -2.01
N SER A 508 -20.20 -19.96 -3.11
CA SER A 508 -20.58 -21.36 -3.34
C SER A 508 -19.47 -22.36 -3.02
N GLU A 509 -18.28 -21.89 -2.65
CA GLU A 509 -17.15 -22.75 -2.27
C GLU A 509 -16.55 -22.32 -0.93
N MET A 510 -15.98 -23.29 -0.22
CA MET A 510 -15.19 -23.07 0.97
C MET A 510 -13.71 -23.27 0.67
N PHE A 511 -12.89 -22.29 1.01
CA PHE A 511 -11.45 -22.29 0.89
C PHE A 511 -10.80 -22.56 2.25
N GLN A 512 -9.82 -23.47 2.26
CA GLN A 512 -8.93 -23.68 3.39
C GLN A 512 -7.51 -23.98 2.92
N GLY A 513 -6.52 -23.63 3.74
CA GLY A 513 -5.14 -23.96 3.41
C GLY A 513 -4.18 -23.92 4.59
N VAL A 514 -2.95 -24.37 4.33
CA VAL A 514 -1.85 -24.44 5.28
C VAL A 514 -0.51 -24.24 4.56
N THR A 515 0.36 -23.40 5.12
CA THR A 515 1.74 -23.21 4.61
C THR A 515 2.69 -24.26 5.15
N ILE A 516 3.84 -24.45 4.51
CA ILE A 516 4.86 -25.42 4.96
C ILE A 516 5.28 -25.11 6.41
N LEU A 517 5.54 -23.83 6.70
CA LEU A 517 5.92 -23.36 8.02
C LEU A 517 4.90 -23.78 9.09
N LYS A 518 3.61 -23.55 8.83
CA LYS A 518 2.52 -23.89 9.75
C LYS A 518 2.39 -25.41 9.94
N ALA A 519 2.50 -26.18 8.85
CA ALA A 519 2.49 -27.64 8.94
C ALA A 519 3.64 -28.17 9.81
N VAL A 520 4.86 -27.65 9.65
CA VAL A 520 6.03 -28.06 10.45
C VAL A 520 5.83 -27.73 11.92
N LYS A 521 5.32 -26.53 12.24
CA LYS A 521 5.03 -26.14 13.62
C LYS A 521 3.98 -27.01 14.29
N LEU A 522 2.85 -27.24 13.61
CA LEU A 522 1.83 -28.17 14.10
C LEU A 522 2.41 -29.58 14.28
N GLY A 523 3.38 -29.97 13.45
CA GLY A 523 4.17 -31.19 13.58
C GLY A 523 5.01 -31.22 14.85
N GLN A 524 5.72 -30.13 15.16
CA GLN A 524 6.54 -29.97 16.36
C GLN A 524 5.70 -29.96 17.65
N GLU A 525 4.49 -29.39 17.58
CA GLU A 525 3.51 -29.39 18.67
C GLU A 525 2.78 -30.75 18.84
N GLY A 526 3.02 -31.71 17.95
CA GLY A 526 2.37 -33.02 17.96
C GLY A 526 0.90 -33.00 17.56
N LYS A 527 0.40 -31.91 16.98
CA LYS A 527 -0.98 -31.77 16.47
C LYS A 527 -1.17 -32.48 15.14
N VAL A 528 -0.11 -32.57 14.33
CA VAL A 528 -0.06 -33.41 13.12
C VAL A 528 1.22 -34.24 13.12
N PRO A 529 1.31 -35.33 12.34
CA PRO A 529 2.56 -36.07 12.25
C PRO A 529 3.64 -35.21 11.57
N LEU A 530 4.78 -35.01 12.24
CA LEU A 530 5.91 -34.24 11.70
C LEU A 530 6.41 -34.79 10.36
N LYS A 531 6.28 -36.11 10.14
CA LYS A 531 6.60 -36.76 8.85
C LYS A 531 5.73 -36.25 7.71
N SER A 532 4.45 -35.96 7.95
CA SER A 532 3.55 -35.42 6.93
C SER A 532 3.93 -33.98 6.56
N ALA A 533 4.35 -33.19 7.56
CA ALA A 533 4.85 -31.83 7.33
C ALA A 533 6.18 -31.81 6.56
N HIS A 534 7.12 -32.71 6.87
CA HIS A 534 8.33 -32.88 6.09
C HIS A 534 8.03 -33.35 4.66
N LEU A 535 7.11 -34.29 4.49
CA LEU A 535 6.66 -34.74 3.16
C LEU A 535 6.15 -33.56 2.32
N PHE A 536 5.38 -32.64 2.91
CA PHE A 536 4.92 -31.44 2.20
C PHE A 536 6.09 -30.58 1.68
N PHE A 537 7.12 -30.36 2.48
CA PHE A 537 8.32 -29.65 2.05
C PHE A 537 9.10 -30.43 0.97
N ASP A 538 9.37 -31.71 1.21
CA ASP A 538 10.17 -32.55 0.30
C ASP A 538 9.55 -32.65 -1.10
N LEU A 539 8.23 -32.73 -1.17
CA LEU A 539 7.50 -32.75 -2.45
C LEU A 539 7.53 -31.39 -3.15
N SER A 540 7.48 -30.29 -2.40
CA SER A 540 7.63 -28.93 -2.95
C SER A 540 9.03 -28.73 -3.55
N GLU A 541 10.07 -29.17 -2.84
CA GLU A 541 11.47 -29.20 -3.32
C GLU A 541 11.64 -30.09 -4.56
N LYS A 542 10.97 -31.25 -4.58
CA LYS A 542 10.98 -32.16 -5.72
C LYS A 542 10.42 -31.46 -6.96
N VAL A 543 9.30 -30.74 -6.83
CA VAL A 543 8.69 -29.97 -7.92
C VAL A 543 9.63 -28.85 -8.39
N ARG A 544 10.22 -28.07 -7.47
CA ARG A 544 11.19 -27.01 -7.79
C ARG A 544 12.33 -27.49 -8.68
N LYS A 545 12.98 -28.60 -8.29
CA LYS A 545 14.09 -29.20 -9.06
C LYS A 545 13.65 -29.69 -10.44
N MET A 546 12.40 -30.15 -10.59
CA MET A 546 11.87 -30.53 -11.90
C MET A 546 11.68 -29.31 -12.81
N LEU A 547 11.20 -28.19 -12.27
CA LEU A 547 11.05 -26.96 -13.05
C LEU A 547 12.41 -26.42 -13.51
N GLU A 548 13.40 -26.39 -12.62
CA GLU A 548 14.77 -25.99 -12.96
C GLU A 548 15.34 -26.83 -14.10
N SER A 549 15.17 -28.15 -14.01
CA SER A 549 15.63 -29.09 -15.04
C SER A 549 14.86 -28.95 -16.37
N TYR A 550 13.53 -28.88 -16.31
CA TYR A 550 12.70 -28.81 -17.51
C TYR A 550 12.88 -27.50 -18.27
N PHE A 551 12.85 -26.36 -17.57
CA PHE A 551 13.05 -25.04 -18.17
C PHE A 551 14.53 -24.70 -18.41
N SER A 552 15.44 -25.61 -18.06
CA SER A 552 16.90 -25.43 -18.22
C SER A 552 17.39 -24.12 -17.62
N LEU A 553 16.99 -23.87 -16.37
CA LEU A 553 17.34 -22.64 -15.66
C LEU A 553 18.79 -22.70 -15.16
N ASP A 554 19.58 -21.70 -15.52
CA ASP A 554 20.98 -21.56 -15.05
C ASP A 554 21.08 -21.07 -13.60
N THR A 555 19.95 -20.66 -13.02
CA THR A 555 19.81 -20.11 -11.67
C THR A 555 18.80 -20.91 -10.85
N THR A 556 19.06 -21.01 -9.55
CA THR A 556 18.16 -21.66 -8.59
C THR A 556 16.87 -20.86 -8.46
N LEU A 557 15.72 -21.53 -8.53
CA LEU A 557 14.43 -20.98 -8.14
C LEU A 557 14.37 -20.89 -6.62
N TYR A 558 13.95 -19.75 -6.09
CA TYR A 558 13.64 -19.57 -4.69
C TYR A 558 12.13 -19.64 -4.49
N PHE A 559 11.65 -20.28 -3.42
CA PHE A 559 10.22 -20.23 -3.11
C PHE A 559 9.85 -18.81 -2.71
N SER A 560 8.94 -18.18 -3.46
CA SER A 560 8.29 -16.95 -3.03
C SER A 560 7.14 -17.24 -2.08
N TYR A 561 6.39 -18.33 -2.32
CA TYR A 561 5.30 -18.76 -1.44
C TYR A 561 4.91 -20.22 -1.73
N SER A 562 4.57 -20.98 -0.69
CA SER A 562 4.12 -22.38 -0.81
C SER A 562 2.85 -22.64 0.00
N HIS A 563 1.79 -23.14 -0.65
CA HIS A 563 0.47 -23.26 -0.03
C HIS A 563 -0.23 -24.57 -0.38
N LEU A 564 -0.48 -25.42 0.61
CA LEU A 564 -1.36 -26.58 0.47
C LEU A 564 -2.80 -26.11 0.67
N VAL A 565 -3.59 -26.15 -0.41
CA VAL A 565 -4.93 -25.55 -0.47
C VAL A 565 -5.96 -26.61 -0.83
N CYS A 566 -7.15 -26.50 -0.22
CA CYS A 566 -8.32 -27.27 -0.58
C CYS A 566 -9.53 -26.36 -0.77
N ARG A 567 -10.34 -26.67 -1.78
CA ARG A 567 -11.61 -26.01 -2.07
C ARG A 567 -12.74 -27.03 -2.07
N SER A 568 -13.76 -26.79 -1.26
CA SER A 568 -14.92 -27.68 -1.14
C SER A 568 -16.17 -27.00 -1.68
N ALA A 569 -16.97 -27.73 -2.46
CA ALA A 569 -18.30 -27.27 -2.86
C ALA A 569 -19.22 -27.13 -1.65
N ILE A 570 -20.10 -26.12 -1.68
CA ILE A 570 -21.19 -25.95 -0.71
C ILE A 570 -22.47 -26.43 -1.40
N ASP A 571 -22.98 -27.59 -0.99
CA ASP A 571 -24.06 -28.31 -1.70
C ASP A 571 -25.30 -27.44 -1.96
N GLU A 572 -25.66 -26.55 -1.03
CA GLU A 572 -26.86 -25.70 -1.15
C GLU A 572 -26.71 -24.52 -2.12
N LYS A 573 -25.55 -24.37 -2.78
CA LYS A 573 -25.21 -23.18 -3.57
C LYS A 573 -24.64 -23.49 -4.97
N GLN A 574 -24.97 -24.64 -5.55
CA GLN A 574 -24.41 -25.08 -6.84
C GLN A 574 -25.33 -24.86 -8.05
N ASP A 575 -26.61 -24.54 -7.85
CA ASP A 575 -27.58 -24.42 -8.94
C ASP A 575 -27.26 -23.25 -9.90
N ASP A 576 -27.31 -23.53 -11.21
CA ASP A 576 -27.12 -22.58 -12.33
C ASP A 576 -25.82 -21.74 -12.31
N ARG A 577 -24.80 -22.28 -11.68
CA ARG A 577 -23.51 -21.61 -11.44
C ARG A 577 -22.71 -21.37 -12.74
N LYS A 578 -22.20 -20.15 -12.92
CA LYS A 578 -21.38 -19.74 -14.09
C LYS A 578 -20.07 -19.05 -13.72
N ASP A 579 -19.84 -18.75 -12.44
CA ASP A 579 -18.59 -18.20 -11.94
C ASP A 579 -17.48 -19.25 -11.92
N LEU A 580 -16.24 -18.77 -11.77
CA LEU A 580 -15.05 -19.59 -11.62
C LEU A 580 -14.75 -19.83 -10.13
N SER A 581 -14.14 -20.97 -9.82
CA SER A 581 -13.60 -21.24 -8.49
C SER A 581 -12.47 -20.25 -8.17
N HIS A 582 -11.60 -20.00 -9.15
CA HIS A 582 -10.60 -18.96 -9.10
C HIS A 582 -10.71 -18.11 -10.38
N PRO A 583 -10.94 -16.79 -10.27
CA PRO A 583 -10.97 -15.89 -11.42
C PRO A 583 -9.69 -16.00 -12.25
N VAL A 584 -9.82 -15.68 -13.54
CA VAL A 584 -8.66 -15.62 -14.43
C VAL A 584 -7.74 -14.48 -13.98
N HIS A 585 -6.47 -14.77 -13.84
CA HIS A 585 -5.45 -13.83 -13.38
C HIS A 585 -4.08 -14.19 -13.97
N VAL A 586 -3.09 -13.34 -13.70
CA VAL A 586 -1.67 -13.57 -13.97
C VAL A 586 -0.91 -13.40 -12.66
N ASP A 587 0.07 -14.26 -12.39
CA ASP A 587 0.70 -14.35 -11.07
C ASP A 587 1.61 -13.16 -10.73
N ASN A 588 2.22 -12.52 -11.74
CA ASN A 588 3.19 -11.44 -11.55
C ASN A 588 2.78 -10.07 -12.11
N CYS A 589 1.51 -9.90 -12.50
CA CYS A 589 1.00 -8.63 -12.99
C CYS A 589 -0.50 -8.48 -12.77
N LEU A 590 -0.99 -7.25 -12.90
CA LEU A 590 -2.42 -6.93 -12.94
C LEU A 590 -2.94 -7.17 -14.36
N LEU A 591 -3.79 -8.18 -14.52
CA LEU A 591 -4.45 -8.47 -15.79
C LEU A 591 -5.61 -7.50 -16.02
N VAL A 592 -5.50 -6.66 -17.05
CA VAL A 592 -6.56 -5.75 -17.50
C VAL A 592 -7.15 -6.30 -18.79
N SER A 593 -8.14 -7.16 -18.64
CA SER A 593 -8.68 -7.99 -19.74
C SER A 593 -9.31 -7.18 -20.88
N GLU A 594 -9.85 -6.01 -20.58
CA GLU A 594 -10.47 -5.09 -21.54
C GLU A 594 -9.44 -4.47 -22.50
N MET A 595 -8.21 -4.31 -22.03
CA MET A 595 -7.10 -3.72 -22.80
C MET A 595 -6.14 -4.78 -23.35
N ASN A 596 -6.33 -6.06 -22.98
CA ASN A 596 -5.35 -7.12 -23.21
C ASN A 596 -3.95 -6.75 -22.68
N GLU A 597 -3.91 -6.10 -21.52
CA GLU A 597 -2.67 -5.66 -20.88
C GLU A 597 -2.42 -6.40 -19.56
N CYS A 598 -1.14 -6.45 -19.19
CA CYS A 598 -0.65 -7.09 -17.98
C CYS A 598 0.41 -6.15 -17.38
N ILE A 599 0.00 -5.41 -16.35
CA ILE A 599 0.77 -4.30 -15.79
C ILE A 599 1.54 -4.80 -14.58
N LYS A 600 2.88 -4.72 -14.62
CA LYS A 600 3.76 -5.15 -13.53
C LYS A 600 3.90 -4.04 -12.48
N GLU A 601 2.87 -3.87 -11.67
CA GLU A 601 2.89 -2.92 -10.55
C GLU A 601 2.16 -3.50 -9.32
N PRO A 602 2.46 -3.00 -8.10
CA PRO A 602 1.67 -3.34 -6.92
C PRO A 602 0.17 -3.06 -7.15
N PRO A 603 -0.74 -3.94 -6.70
CA PRO A 603 -0.54 -5.02 -5.74
C PRO A 603 -0.08 -6.37 -6.33
N ALA A 604 0.31 -6.45 -7.61
CA ALA A 604 0.81 -7.70 -8.18
C ALA A 604 2.19 -8.08 -7.61
N TYR A 605 2.44 -9.39 -7.50
CA TYR A 605 3.73 -9.93 -7.07
C TYR A 605 4.72 -9.95 -8.25
N THR A 606 5.20 -8.77 -8.64
CA THR A 606 5.99 -8.55 -9.86
C THR A 606 7.29 -9.34 -9.93
N HIS A 607 7.78 -9.82 -8.78
CA HIS A 607 8.98 -10.63 -8.60
C HIS A 607 8.78 -12.13 -8.86
N ARG A 608 7.56 -12.62 -9.09
CA ARG A 608 7.32 -14.04 -9.41
C ARG A 608 7.70 -14.34 -10.86
N ASP A 609 8.46 -15.41 -11.06
CA ASP A 609 8.98 -15.81 -12.37
C ASP A 609 8.34 -17.11 -12.88
N TYR A 610 8.09 -18.07 -11.99
CA TYR A 610 7.49 -19.36 -12.32
C TYR A 610 6.48 -19.79 -11.27
N SER A 611 5.52 -20.60 -11.69
CA SER A 611 4.47 -21.18 -10.85
C SER A 611 4.33 -22.67 -11.13
N ALA A 612 3.97 -23.44 -10.11
CA ALA A 612 3.61 -24.84 -10.24
C ALA A 612 2.44 -25.21 -9.33
N ILE A 613 1.51 -26.00 -9.84
CA ILE A 613 0.41 -26.57 -9.07
C ILE A 613 0.51 -28.09 -9.12
N LEU A 614 0.73 -28.71 -7.97
CA LEU A 614 0.72 -30.16 -7.78
C LEU A 614 -0.66 -30.62 -7.27
N TYR A 615 -1.37 -31.41 -8.07
CA TYR A 615 -2.70 -31.91 -7.74
C TYR A 615 -2.64 -33.18 -6.91
N LEU A 616 -3.54 -33.26 -5.92
CA LEU A 616 -3.54 -34.34 -4.93
C LEU A 616 -4.69 -35.34 -5.12
N ASN A 617 -5.71 -35.00 -5.90
CA ASN A 617 -6.91 -35.82 -6.00
C ASN A 617 -7.73 -35.53 -7.27
N GLU A 618 -8.73 -36.38 -7.53
CA GLU A 618 -9.63 -36.34 -8.69
C GLU A 618 -11.09 -36.73 -8.36
N ASP A 619 -11.38 -36.98 -7.09
CA ASP A 619 -12.69 -37.36 -6.55
C ASP A 619 -13.60 -36.14 -6.31
N PHE A 620 -13.72 -35.27 -7.32
CA PHE A 620 -14.60 -34.10 -7.34
C PHE A 620 -15.15 -33.83 -8.74
N GLU A 621 -16.19 -33.00 -8.84
CA GLU A 621 -16.79 -32.58 -10.11
C GLU A 621 -16.45 -31.11 -10.40
N GLY A 622 -16.12 -30.81 -11.67
CA GLY A 622 -15.63 -29.49 -12.09
C GLY A 622 -14.16 -29.27 -11.73
N GLY A 623 -13.78 -28.03 -11.39
CA GLY A 623 -12.44 -27.71 -10.85
C GLY A 623 -11.26 -27.78 -11.83
N ASP A 624 -11.53 -27.87 -13.14
CA ASP A 624 -10.50 -27.91 -14.17
C ASP A 624 -9.68 -26.60 -14.20
N PHE A 625 -8.37 -26.73 -14.39
CA PHE A 625 -7.46 -25.59 -14.55
C PHE A 625 -7.46 -25.16 -16.01
N ILE A 626 -7.60 -23.86 -16.27
CA ILE A 626 -7.69 -23.32 -17.62
C ILE A 626 -6.61 -22.26 -17.83
N PHE A 627 -5.97 -22.31 -19.00
CA PHE A 627 -5.22 -21.18 -19.54
C PHE A 627 -6.10 -20.38 -20.49
N THR A 628 -5.93 -19.07 -20.53
CA THR A 628 -6.68 -18.18 -21.42
C THR A 628 -5.74 -17.26 -22.19
N GLU A 629 -6.30 -16.57 -23.18
CA GLU A 629 -5.70 -15.34 -23.71
C GLU A 629 -5.80 -14.21 -22.67
N LEU A 630 -5.18 -13.06 -22.96
CA LEU A 630 -5.23 -11.86 -22.12
C LEU A 630 -6.65 -11.28 -21.96
N ASP A 631 -7.59 -11.67 -22.83
CA ASP A 631 -9.00 -11.27 -22.77
C ASP A 631 -9.79 -11.94 -21.62
N ALA A 632 -9.15 -12.83 -20.86
CA ALA A 632 -9.71 -13.62 -19.77
C ALA A 632 -10.93 -14.50 -20.13
N LYS A 633 -11.24 -14.65 -21.41
CA LYS A 633 -12.46 -15.32 -21.92
C LYS A 633 -12.12 -16.49 -22.84
N THR A 634 -11.13 -16.31 -23.71
CA THR A 634 -10.75 -17.30 -24.71
C THR A 634 -9.86 -18.35 -24.07
N VAL A 635 -10.43 -19.52 -23.75
CA VAL A 635 -9.69 -20.66 -23.18
C VAL A 635 -8.76 -21.24 -24.25
N THR A 636 -7.46 -21.29 -23.97
CA THR A 636 -6.42 -21.80 -24.87
C THR A 636 -6.04 -23.24 -24.58
N ALA A 637 -6.09 -23.65 -23.30
CA ALA A 637 -5.84 -25.01 -22.87
C ALA A 637 -6.57 -25.31 -21.55
N GLU A 638 -6.86 -26.58 -21.32
CA GLU A 638 -7.57 -27.06 -20.13
C GLU A 638 -6.86 -28.31 -19.57
N VAL A 639 -6.67 -28.33 -18.25
CA VAL A 639 -5.93 -29.35 -17.51
C VAL A 639 -6.83 -29.88 -16.41
N ARG A 640 -7.18 -31.17 -16.53
CA ARG A 640 -7.93 -31.88 -15.51
C ARG A 640 -7.02 -32.30 -14.35
N PRO A 641 -7.32 -31.93 -13.09
CA PRO A 641 -6.54 -32.36 -11.94
C PRO A 641 -6.61 -33.88 -11.73
N GLN A 642 -5.48 -34.46 -11.33
CA GLN A 642 -5.39 -35.85 -10.85
C GLN A 642 -4.22 -35.99 -9.89
N CYS A 643 -4.25 -37.00 -9.02
CA CYS A 643 -3.13 -37.23 -8.10
C CYS A 643 -1.80 -37.35 -8.87
N GLY A 644 -0.77 -36.66 -8.39
CA GLY A 644 0.58 -36.75 -8.97
C GLY A 644 0.79 -35.96 -10.26
N ARG A 645 -0.22 -35.19 -10.70
CA ARG A 645 -0.10 -34.28 -11.84
C ARG A 645 0.41 -32.92 -11.40
N VAL A 646 1.40 -32.39 -12.10
CA VAL A 646 1.91 -31.02 -11.94
C VAL A 646 1.67 -30.24 -13.23
N VAL A 647 1.01 -29.09 -13.11
CA VAL A 647 1.05 -28.06 -14.15
C VAL A 647 2.06 -27.00 -13.71
N ALA A 648 3.04 -26.71 -14.56
CA ALA A 648 4.06 -25.71 -14.29
C ALA A 648 4.17 -24.74 -15.45
N PHE A 649 4.32 -23.45 -15.13
CA PHE A 649 4.29 -22.40 -16.12
C PHE A 649 5.06 -21.13 -15.69
N GLY A 650 5.47 -20.29 -16.65
CA GLY A 650 5.99 -18.95 -16.37
C GLY A 650 4.92 -18.05 -15.77
N ALA A 651 5.23 -17.24 -14.76
CA ALA A 651 4.26 -16.45 -14.00
C ALA A 651 3.75 -15.18 -14.74
N GLY A 652 4.22 -14.95 -15.97
CA GLY A 652 4.03 -13.72 -16.73
C GLY A 652 2.78 -13.64 -17.59
N LYS A 653 2.71 -12.55 -18.37
CA LYS A 653 1.59 -12.21 -19.28
C LYS A 653 1.26 -13.29 -20.31
N GLU A 654 2.19 -14.21 -20.55
CA GLU A 654 2.05 -15.34 -21.46
C GLU A 654 1.17 -16.47 -20.91
N ASN A 655 0.87 -16.47 -19.61
CA ASN A 655 0.11 -17.52 -18.95
C ASN A 655 -1.07 -17.01 -18.07
N PRO A 656 -2.03 -16.21 -18.61
CA PRO A 656 -3.30 -15.97 -17.91
C PRO A 656 -4.02 -17.28 -17.64
N HIS A 657 -4.53 -17.47 -16.42
CA HIS A 657 -5.10 -18.74 -16.01
C HIS A 657 -6.14 -18.61 -14.89
N GLY A 658 -7.01 -19.61 -14.77
CA GLY A 658 -8.07 -19.68 -13.77
C GLY A 658 -8.49 -21.11 -13.47
N VAL A 659 -9.52 -21.27 -12.62
CA VAL A 659 -10.04 -22.59 -12.23
C VAL A 659 -11.56 -22.61 -12.35
N ARG A 660 -12.11 -23.58 -13.10
CA ARG A 660 -13.56 -23.78 -13.20
C ARG A 660 -14.18 -24.07 -11.83
N ALA A 661 -15.46 -23.78 -11.67
CA ALA A 661 -16.20 -24.06 -10.44
C ALA A 661 -16.04 -25.52 -9.99
N VAL A 662 -15.82 -25.74 -8.69
CA VAL A 662 -15.94 -27.07 -8.08
C VAL A 662 -17.41 -27.23 -7.68
N THR A 663 -18.12 -28.14 -8.34
CA THR A 663 -19.57 -28.31 -8.15
C THR A 663 -19.91 -29.39 -7.15
N LYS A 664 -18.95 -30.27 -6.83
CA LYS A 664 -19.13 -31.33 -5.83
C LYS A 664 -17.79 -31.83 -5.32
N GLY A 665 -17.73 -32.21 -4.04
CA GLY A 665 -16.54 -32.76 -3.42
C GLY A 665 -15.53 -31.69 -3.03
N GLN A 666 -14.28 -32.11 -2.83
CA GLN A 666 -13.18 -31.26 -2.39
C GLN A 666 -12.00 -31.41 -3.35
N ARG A 667 -11.47 -30.30 -3.86
CA ARG A 667 -10.28 -30.25 -4.71
C ARG A 667 -9.09 -29.77 -3.90
N CYS A 668 -8.04 -30.57 -3.80
CA CYS A 668 -6.82 -30.24 -3.07
C CYS A 668 -5.59 -30.17 -3.99
N ALA A 669 -4.73 -29.18 -3.76
CA ALA A 669 -3.51 -28.97 -4.52
C ALA A 669 -2.44 -28.28 -3.66
N VAL A 670 -1.18 -28.45 -4.02
CA VAL A 670 -0.07 -27.64 -3.53
C VAL A 670 0.24 -26.59 -4.59
N ALA A 671 0.04 -25.32 -4.26
CA ALA A 671 0.39 -24.19 -5.10
C ALA A 671 1.75 -23.63 -4.69
N LEU A 672 2.66 -23.53 -5.66
CA LEU A 672 4.04 -23.10 -5.48
C LEU A 672 4.32 -21.92 -6.41
N TRP A 673 4.85 -20.85 -5.85
CA TRP A 673 5.32 -19.69 -6.60
C TRP A 673 6.81 -19.51 -6.37
N PHE A 674 7.53 -19.26 -7.45
CA PHE A 674 8.98 -19.16 -7.47
C PHE A 674 9.44 -17.80 -7.98
N THR A 675 10.61 -17.39 -7.51
CA THR A 675 11.32 -16.19 -7.95
C THR A 675 12.79 -16.53 -8.23
N LEU A 676 13.39 -15.83 -9.18
CA LEU A 676 14.82 -15.87 -9.46
C LEU A 676 15.60 -14.92 -8.55
N ASP A 677 14.91 -14.02 -7.84
CA ASP A 677 15.51 -13.06 -6.92
C ASP A 677 15.52 -13.59 -5.48
N PRO A 678 16.69 -13.92 -4.90
CA PRO A 678 16.80 -14.40 -3.52
C PRO A 678 16.31 -13.39 -2.48
N ALA A 679 16.20 -12.10 -2.80
CA ALA A 679 15.65 -11.10 -1.88
C ALA A 679 14.20 -11.40 -1.49
N HIS A 680 13.46 -12.06 -2.38
CA HIS A 680 12.05 -12.39 -2.27
C HIS A 680 11.78 -13.86 -1.87
N GLU A 681 12.80 -14.58 -1.40
CA GLU A 681 12.67 -15.94 -0.87
C GLU A 681 11.86 -15.98 0.44
N GLU A 682 11.10 -17.06 0.64
CA GLU A 682 10.42 -17.41 1.90
C GLU A 682 11.46 -17.81 3.00
N LYS A 683 12.14 -16.81 3.58
CA LYS A 683 13.35 -16.94 4.42
C LYS A 683 13.26 -17.87 5.65
N LYS A 684 12.07 -18.22 6.18
CA LYS A 684 11.94 -18.91 7.49
C LYS A 684 11.69 -20.42 7.43
N VAL A 685 11.37 -20.99 6.27
CA VAL A 685 11.10 -22.44 6.14
C VAL A 685 12.39 -23.26 6.27
N PHE A 686 13.48 -22.80 5.64
CA PHE A 686 14.78 -23.48 5.64
C PHE A 686 15.44 -23.50 7.03
N GLU A 687 15.39 -22.40 7.79
CA GLU A 687 15.99 -22.34 9.14
C GLU A 687 15.30 -23.31 10.12
N LEU A 688 13.97 -23.42 10.07
CA LEU A 688 13.20 -24.28 10.97
C LEU A 688 13.32 -25.77 10.66
N LEU A 689 13.39 -26.15 9.38
CA LEU A 689 13.67 -27.53 8.98
C LEU A 689 15.09 -27.96 9.37
N THR A 690 16.05 -27.04 9.29
CA THR A 690 17.44 -27.27 9.75
C THR A 690 17.48 -27.49 11.27
N LEU A 691 16.73 -26.70 12.04
CA LEU A 691 16.58 -26.86 13.49
C LEU A 691 15.83 -28.15 13.87
N ALA A 692 14.79 -28.53 13.12
CA ALA A 692 14.04 -29.78 13.34
C ALA A 692 14.86 -31.04 13.02
N ALA A 693 15.70 -30.99 11.99
CA ALA A 693 16.65 -32.05 11.65
C ALA A 693 17.75 -32.21 12.73
N ALA A 694 18.24 -31.09 13.29
CA ALA A 694 19.19 -31.10 14.40
C ALA A 694 18.60 -31.73 15.69
N CYS A 695 17.31 -31.54 15.95
CA CYS A 695 16.61 -32.13 17.10
C CYS A 695 16.23 -33.61 16.92
N SER A 696 16.16 -34.13 15.68
CA SER A 696 15.71 -35.51 15.40
C SER A 696 16.84 -36.52 15.15
N GLY A 697 18.11 -36.12 15.32
CA GLY A 697 19.27 -37.02 15.29
C GLY A 697 19.62 -37.60 13.91
N GLY A 698 19.04 -37.05 12.83
CA GLY A 698 19.31 -37.48 11.46
C GLY A 698 20.49 -36.73 10.84
N GLN A 699 21.58 -37.43 10.52
CA GLN A 699 22.69 -36.90 9.72
C GLN A 699 22.21 -36.58 8.30
N LEU A 700 22.11 -35.30 7.95
CA LEU A 700 22.17 -34.84 6.56
C LEU A 700 23.52 -34.16 6.33
N ARG A 701 24.38 -34.83 5.54
CA ARG A 701 25.44 -34.17 4.78
C ARG A 701 24.75 -33.34 3.70
N TRP A 702 25.10 -32.06 3.53
CA TRP A 702 25.75 -31.51 2.32
C TRP A 702 25.86 -29.97 2.36
N MET A 703 27.05 -29.54 1.93
CA MET A 703 27.56 -28.26 1.39
C MET A 703 26.83 -26.94 1.68
N ALA A 704 27.49 -26.12 2.50
CA ALA A 704 27.33 -24.67 2.53
C ALA A 704 27.74 -24.02 1.17
N PRO A 705 27.15 -22.89 0.77
CA PRO A 705 27.67 -22.08 -0.32
C PRO A 705 29.04 -21.55 0.11
N LYS A 706 30.05 -21.73 -0.75
CA LYS A 706 31.34 -21.04 -0.56
C LYS A 706 31.12 -19.55 -0.82
N VAL A 707 31.53 -18.75 0.16
CA VAL A 707 31.74 -17.29 0.09
C VAL A 707 32.71 -16.95 -1.03
#